data_AF-A0AA36NAN7-F1
#
_entry.id   AF-A0AA36NAN7-F1
#
_cell.length_a   1.000
_cell.length_b   1.000
_cell.length_c   1.000
_cell.angle_alpha   90.00
_cell.angle_beta   90.00
_cell.angle_gamma   90.00
#
_symmetry.space_group_name_H-M   'P 1'
#
loop_
_entity.id
_entity.type
_entity.pdbx_description
1 polymer ?
#
loop_
_entity_poly.entity_id
_entity_poly.type
_entity_poly.pdbx_seq_one_letter_code
_entity_poly.pdbx_strand_id
1 'polypeptide(L)'
;MASLAEFPEAVEALFRQRELASDGRCQVQLHDSHGRSVALAVDEFIPCHIREWWDDEGMPLFARPNGNEAWVLLLEKAFAKMLGSYTALSGGNCCSAFRAFTGEQSFVWARSEGETARVEGEWKKMQLASGEDYFMWTPGTEERRDASSLWEEVRSYDRQSFLVACSMRARHGQEHIREDGLVEAHAYSLLHAVDVEGQRLVFLRNPWGNDKRWNGRWCDGDEAWAQYPGLRRRLRPQFRNDGAFWMAWIDFQASFDFVYVCAKRMRSAADASEHARRSEMGEVPEPAPAPAARRRRIARALPERLPRLPPGARVELMGHDLEGCVFEVVGWDEEAGKYQLRSVPPSHWTCPKCGEVNKRARSSCNVCGGERDALVPGATSRNLHVRPEYLVLPAGTEVALDGLRDFPELNGQEGTIVAFDALTGRYHVRLGDGGVRAIRPPHVVARKPPSKEQEFGRWSPPDPEPSPVDEPEPPEEAAMDNEDDFDRLAEALDEQLQLQRDVQAADGRWNLRRGQQLVREGIKPLLVERCAIACAASGHAGGFLARGWGSGATEALHHQGFDLHEKLAKELDIRSYRRLPTLSVGGKLRRDVKDRFPWVDRAGAEMMDQETAQVNPAEVTSKLMDAALALGAKLRLGKVEGVKKEEDQVTAVLVDGEAVHCKKLIFAMGPWSVLLEQWMPEVKVPMEGVLSSSLLFQVPRPIEPCALFCAEDDFHCHLEVNPRNDGTVYVCGLGGSTYLKELDIAKLPPEMVKPNPARVTAATKSLRAKTSLVDDLEPSPAACIRPCPPDARPMIGKAYGNVFLACGHNCWGILWGPITGQIMAELATGGSPSVPLAAFDPQRFLPRAVKRGRHMREQPVGEQW
;
A
#
# COMPACT_ATOMS: atom_id res chain seq x y z
N MET A 1 4.58 -12.38 -28.81
CA MET A 1 3.36 -11.62 -28.47
C MET A 1 3.39 -10.23 -29.09
N ALA A 2 4.48 -9.47 -28.95
CA ALA A 2 4.62 -8.15 -29.58
C ALA A 2 4.32 -8.13 -31.09
N SER A 3 4.93 -9.02 -31.88
CA SER A 3 4.67 -9.08 -33.33
C SER A 3 3.23 -9.49 -33.65
N LEU A 4 2.56 -10.21 -32.74
CA LEU A 4 1.18 -10.63 -32.92
C LEU A 4 0.20 -9.46 -32.67
N ALA A 5 0.59 -8.49 -31.84
CA ALA A 5 -0.22 -7.31 -31.53
C ALA A 5 -0.51 -6.43 -32.76
N GLU A 6 0.32 -6.53 -33.81
CA GLU A 6 0.12 -5.87 -35.09
C GLU A 6 -1.07 -6.44 -35.89
N PHE A 7 -1.61 -7.58 -35.44
CA PHE A 7 -2.75 -8.28 -36.04
C PHE A 7 -3.86 -8.51 -34.99
N PRO A 8 -4.64 -7.48 -34.61
CA PRO A 8 -5.66 -7.59 -33.55
C PRO A 8 -6.66 -8.72 -33.77
N GLU A 9 -7.09 -8.94 -35.01
CA GLU A 9 -8.01 -10.04 -35.37
C GLU A 9 -7.41 -11.42 -35.07
N ALA A 10 -6.09 -11.58 -35.28
CA ALA A 10 -5.40 -12.81 -34.94
C ALA A 10 -5.26 -13.00 -33.43
N VAL A 11 -5.09 -11.91 -32.66
CA VAL A 11 -5.15 -11.95 -31.19
C VAL A 11 -6.55 -12.36 -30.73
N GLU A 12 -7.60 -11.70 -31.23
CA GLU A 12 -8.99 -11.99 -30.87
C GLU A 12 -9.37 -13.45 -31.16
N ALA A 13 -8.90 -14.02 -32.27
CA ALA A 13 -9.16 -15.41 -32.63
C ALA A 13 -8.61 -16.43 -31.61
N LEU A 14 -7.64 -16.04 -30.77
CA LEU A 14 -7.12 -16.89 -29.68
C LEU A 14 -8.03 -16.90 -28.46
N PHE A 15 -8.99 -15.99 -28.34
CA PHE A 15 -9.90 -15.93 -27.21
C PHE A 15 -11.29 -16.38 -27.66
N ARG A 16 -11.83 -17.43 -27.03
CA ARG A 16 -13.20 -17.90 -27.36
C ARG A 16 -14.28 -16.91 -26.96
N GLN A 17 -13.95 -16.01 -26.05
CA GLN A 17 -14.84 -15.02 -25.48
C GLN A 17 -14.12 -13.68 -25.41
N ARG A 18 -14.84 -12.63 -25.77
CA ARG A 18 -14.34 -11.25 -25.73
C ARG A 18 -14.46 -10.62 -24.33
N GLU A 19 -15.19 -11.28 -23.43
CA GLU A 19 -15.42 -10.86 -22.05
C GLU A 19 -15.14 -12.04 -21.11
N LEU A 20 -14.71 -11.76 -19.88
CA LEU A 20 -14.53 -12.79 -18.86
C LEU A 20 -15.89 -13.41 -18.50
N ALA A 21 -15.89 -14.70 -18.17
CA ALA A 21 -17.05 -15.33 -17.59
C ALA A 21 -17.36 -14.71 -16.21
N SER A 22 -18.58 -14.90 -15.72
CA SER A 22 -19.03 -14.35 -14.43
C SER A 22 -18.24 -14.84 -13.21
N ASP A 23 -17.44 -15.89 -13.38
CA ASP A 23 -16.55 -16.47 -12.38
C ASP A 23 -15.08 -16.06 -12.56
N GLY A 24 -14.80 -15.06 -13.41
CA GLY A 24 -13.46 -14.54 -13.66
C GLY A 24 -12.65 -15.29 -14.73
N ARG A 25 -13.16 -16.42 -15.26
CA ARG A 25 -12.39 -17.26 -16.18
C ARG A 25 -12.47 -16.80 -17.64
N CYS A 26 -11.38 -17.02 -18.37
CA CYS A 26 -11.22 -16.86 -19.81
C CYS A 26 -10.83 -18.18 -20.48
N GLN A 27 -11.38 -18.49 -21.67
CA GLN A 27 -10.90 -19.59 -22.50
C GLN A 27 -10.01 -19.08 -23.63
N VAL A 28 -8.75 -19.52 -23.61
CA VAL A 28 -7.74 -19.23 -24.64
C VAL A 28 -7.49 -20.49 -25.47
N GLN A 29 -7.51 -20.35 -26.79
CA GLN A 29 -7.27 -21.40 -27.77
C GLN A 29 -5.83 -21.26 -28.29
N LEU A 30 -4.96 -22.18 -27.87
CA LEU A 30 -3.59 -22.31 -28.38
C LEU A 30 -3.46 -23.55 -29.27
N HIS A 31 -2.28 -23.78 -29.83
CA HIS A 31 -2.00 -24.96 -30.65
C HIS A 31 -0.79 -25.72 -30.09
N ASP A 32 -0.87 -27.05 -30.12
CA ASP A 32 0.25 -27.91 -29.75
C ASP A 32 1.31 -28.00 -30.87
N SER A 33 2.36 -28.80 -30.64
CA SER A 33 3.43 -29.02 -31.62
C SER A 33 2.94 -29.59 -32.95
N HIS A 34 1.83 -30.33 -32.95
CA HIS A 34 1.21 -30.90 -34.14
C HIS A 34 0.23 -29.93 -34.82
N GLY A 35 0.06 -28.72 -34.26
CA GLY A 35 -0.85 -27.71 -34.78
C GLY A 35 -2.30 -27.96 -34.39
N ARG A 36 -2.56 -28.90 -33.47
CA ARG A 36 -3.91 -29.20 -32.98
C ARG A 36 -4.31 -28.15 -31.95
N SER A 37 -5.54 -27.67 -32.04
CA SER A 37 -6.04 -26.64 -31.14
C SER A 37 -6.31 -27.21 -29.73
N VAL A 38 -5.76 -26.55 -28.71
CA VAL A 38 -5.90 -26.85 -27.28
C VAL A 38 -6.62 -25.68 -26.61
N ALA A 39 -7.72 -25.96 -25.91
CA ALA A 39 -8.49 -24.93 -25.20
C ALA A 39 -8.08 -24.91 -23.72
N LEU A 40 -7.67 -23.75 -23.22
CA LEU A 40 -7.12 -23.56 -21.88
C LEU A 40 -7.97 -22.54 -21.12
N ALA A 41 -8.49 -22.95 -19.97
CA ALA A 41 -9.16 -22.02 -19.06
C ALA A 41 -8.13 -21.34 -18.16
N VAL A 42 -8.11 -20.01 -18.13
CA VAL A 42 -7.25 -19.18 -17.27
C VAL A 42 -8.10 -18.15 -16.53
N ASP A 43 -7.84 -17.94 -15.25
CA ASP A 43 -8.47 -16.89 -14.45
C ASP A 43 -7.64 -15.58 -14.48
N GLU A 44 -8.22 -14.53 -13.90
CA GLU A 44 -7.68 -13.17 -13.81
C GLU A 44 -6.55 -12.97 -12.80
N PHE A 45 -6.17 -13.99 -12.03
CA PHE A 45 -5.08 -13.88 -11.05
C PHE A 45 -3.71 -13.96 -11.75
N ILE A 46 -3.13 -12.79 -12.04
CA ILE A 46 -1.81 -12.68 -12.68
C ILE A 46 -0.70 -12.66 -11.61
N PRO A 47 0.40 -13.42 -11.78
CA PRO A 47 1.57 -13.27 -10.92
C PRO A 47 2.15 -11.86 -11.03
N CYS A 48 2.19 -11.13 -9.93
CA CYS A 48 2.74 -9.78 -9.85
C CYS A 48 3.94 -9.74 -8.90
N HIS A 49 4.83 -8.77 -9.12
CA HIS A 49 5.90 -8.47 -8.20
C HIS A 49 5.30 -8.21 -6.82
N ILE A 50 6.04 -8.61 -5.79
CA ILE A 50 5.69 -8.29 -4.42
C ILE A 50 5.59 -6.77 -4.34
N ARG A 51 4.41 -6.24 -4.01
CA ARG A 51 4.16 -4.81 -3.98
C ARG A 51 5.06 -4.14 -2.96
N GLU A 52 5.81 -3.15 -3.40
CA GLU A 52 6.59 -2.26 -2.53
C GLU A 52 5.74 -1.07 -2.09
N TRP A 53 6.15 -0.40 -1.01
CA TRP A 53 5.30 0.53 -0.24
C TRP A 53 4.91 1.83 -0.97
N TRP A 54 5.45 2.10 -2.16
CA TRP A 54 5.14 3.28 -2.98
C TRP A 54 4.37 2.98 -4.28
N ASP A 55 4.12 1.71 -4.61
CA ASP A 55 3.51 1.32 -5.88
C ASP A 55 2.04 0.89 -5.68
N ASP A 56 1.12 1.78 -6.06
CA ASP A 56 -0.33 1.56 -5.94
C ASP A 56 -0.86 0.63 -7.06
N GLU A 57 -0.04 0.35 -8.08
CA GLU A 57 -0.36 -0.53 -9.20
C GLU A 57 0.40 -1.87 -9.05
N GLY A 58 -0.28 -3.02 -9.18
CA GLY A 58 0.42 -4.31 -9.09
C GLY A 58 1.17 -4.57 -10.39
N MET A 59 2.51 -4.52 -10.40
CA MET A 59 3.28 -4.79 -11.62
C MET A 59 3.36 -6.30 -11.90
N PRO A 60 2.90 -6.80 -13.07
CA PRO A 60 3.06 -8.21 -13.44
C PRO A 60 4.53 -8.67 -13.45
N LEU A 61 4.80 -9.89 -12.98
CA LEU A 61 6.16 -10.47 -12.90
C LEU A 61 6.79 -10.73 -14.27
N PHE A 62 5.96 -11.05 -15.26
CA PHE A 62 6.38 -11.54 -16.58
C PHE A 62 6.03 -10.51 -17.65
N ALA A 63 5.01 -10.74 -18.48
CA ALA A 63 4.59 -9.79 -19.50
C ALA A 63 4.19 -8.44 -18.90
N ARG A 64 4.68 -7.35 -19.48
CA ARG A 64 4.34 -5.98 -19.10
C ARG A 64 3.49 -5.34 -20.22
N PRO A 65 2.16 -5.30 -20.08
CA PRO A 65 1.29 -4.70 -21.09
C PRO A 65 1.48 -3.18 -21.11
N ASN A 66 1.22 -2.55 -22.25
CA ASN A 66 1.20 -1.10 -22.35
C ASN A 66 -0.23 -0.59 -22.11
N GLY A 67 -0.47 0.05 -20.97
CA GLY A 67 -1.82 0.49 -20.59
C GLY A 67 -2.76 -0.70 -20.30
N ASN A 68 -4.01 -0.62 -20.75
CA ASN A 68 -5.07 -1.57 -20.38
C ASN A 68 -5.17 -2.78 -21.34
N GLU A 69 -4.05 -3.46 -21.58
CA GLU A 69 -3.94 -4.59 -22.51
C GLU A 69 -3.88 -5.95 -21.79
N ALA A 70 -4.94 -6.30 -21.05
CA ALA A 70 -4.98 -7.53 -20.24
C ALA A 70 -4.79 -8.83 -21.07
N TRP A 71 -5.05 -8.78 -22.39
CA TRP A 71 -4.90 -9.94 -23.28
C TRP A 71 -3.49 -10.51 -23.27
N VAL A 72 -2.45 -9.68 -23.13
CA VAL A 72 -1.05 -10.13 -23.14
C VAL A 72 -0.78 -11.01 -21.91
N LEU A 73 -1.28 -10.58 -20.74
CA LEU A 73 -1.14 -11.29 -19.47
C LEU A 73 -1.86 -12.63 -19.50
N LEU A 74 -3.10 -12.64 -20.00
CA LEU A 74 -3.92 -13.85 -20.10
C LEU A 74 -3.35 -14.84 -21.14
N LEU A 75 -2.85 -14.34 -22.27
CA LEU A 75 -2.23 -15.17 -23.30
C LEU A 75 -0.93 -15.80 -22.81
N GLU A 76 -0.08 -15.03 -22.11
CA GLU A 76 1.13 -15.55 -21.49
C GLU A 76 0.81 -16.59 -20.41
N LYS A 77 -0.21 -16.35 -19.58
CA LYS A 77 -0.68 -17.33 -18.59
C LYS A 77 -1.19 -18.61 -19.23
N ALA A 78 -1.94 -18.51 -20.32
CA ALA A 78 -2.41 -19.68 -21.05
C ALA A 78 -1.24 -20.47 -21.63
N PHE A 79 -0.25 -19.76 -22.19
CA PHE A 79 0.96 -20.40 -22.69
C PHE A 79 1.72 -21.09 -21.55
N ALA A 80 2.00 -20.40 -20.44
CA ALA A 80 2.62 -20.97 -19.25
C ALA A 80 1.86 -22.21 -18.72
N LYS A 81 0.53 -22.19 -18.71
CA LYS A 81 -0.31 -23.32 -18.32
C LYS A 81 -0.16 -24.51 -19.28
N MET A 82 -0.10 -24.27 -20.59
CA MET A 82 0.18 -25.30 -21.59
C MET A 82 1.56 -25.93 -21.39
N LEU A 83 2.52 -25.15 -20.89
CA LEU A 83 3.88 -25.58 -20.57
C LEU A 83 4.02 -26.16 -19.15
N GLY A 84 2.94 -26.15 -18.35
CA GLY A 84 2.87 -26.69 -16.99
C GLY A 84 3.11 -25.65 -15.88
N SER A 85 3.86 -24.58 -16.12
CA SER A 85 4.06 -23.48 -15.16
C SER A 85 4.73 -22.27 -15.81
N TYR A 86 4.72 -21.13 -15.14
CA TYR A 86 5.50 -19.95 -15.56
C TYR A 86 7.01 -20.21 -15.56
N THR A 87 7.53 -21.07 -14.68
CA THR A 87 8.97 -21.42 -14.66
C THR A 87 9.41 -22.26 -15.86
N ALA A 88 8.46 -22.84 -16.60
CA ALA A 88 8.74 -23.56 -17.83
C ALA A 88 8.87 -22.64 -19.07
N LEU A 89 8.56 -21.34 -18.92
CA LEU A 89 8.80 -20.36 -19.98
C LEU A 89 10.32 -20.15 -20.11
N SER A 90 10.91 -20.65 -21.20
CA SER A 90 12.30 -20.39 -21.55
C SER A 90 12.40 -19.30 -22.61
N GLY A 91 13.25 -18.30 -22.37
CA GLY A 91 13.62 -17.32 -23.39
C GLY A 91 14.45 -17.94 -24.53
N GLY A 92 14.43 -17.33 -25.71
CA GLY A 92 15.45 -17.56 -26.74
C GLY A 92 15.00 -18.07 -28.11
N ASN A 93 13.73 -18.40 -28.35
CA ASN A 93 13.26 -18.74 -29.71
C ASN A 93 11.79 -18.38 -29.95
N CYS A 94 11.52 -17.51 -30.93
CA CYS A 94 10.15 -17.05 -31.23
C CYS A 94 9.29 -18.10 -31.94
N CYS A 95 9.88 -19.10 -32.62
CA CYS A 95 9.15 -20.13 -33.37
C CYS A 95 8.22 -20.98 -32.47
N SER A 96 8.65 -21.27 -31.24
CA SER A 96 7.81 -21.96 -30.24
C SER A 96 6.51 -21.20 -29.96
N ALA A 97 6.62 -19.89 -29.75
CA ALA A 97 5.46 -19.02 -29.52
C ALA A 97 4.61 -18.85 -30.79
N PHE A 98 5.26 -18.69 -31.96
CA PHE A 98 4.55 -18.56 -33.25
C PHE A 98 3.70 -19.79 -33.55
N ARG A 99 4.22 -21.01 -33.33
CA ARG A 99 3.45 -22.25 -33.46
C ARG A 99 2.25 -22.27 -32.51
N ALA A 100 2.47 -21.96 -31.24
CA ALA A 100 1.41 -21.97 -30.24
C ALA A 100 0.26 -21.01 -30.57
N PHE A 101 0.58 -19.83 -31.10
CA PHE A 101 -0.42 -18.82 -31.44
C PHE A 101 -1.05 -19.05 -32.82
N THR A 102 -0.34 -19.62 -33.78
CA THR A 102 -0.85 -19.66 -35.17
C THR A 102 -1.29 -21.04 -35.62
N GLY A 103 -0.80 -22.09 -34.97
CA GLY A 103 -0.92 -23.48 -35.44
C GLY A 103 -0.07 -23.80 -36.67
N GLU A 104 0.75 -22.86 -37.17
CA GLU A 104 1.52 -23.00 -38.42
C GLU A 104 3.00 -23.28 -38.18
N GLN A 105 3.69 -23.77 -39.21
CA GLN A 105 5.13 -23.97 -39.14
C GLN A 105 5.87 -22.62 -39.18
N SER A 106 7.01 -22.58 -38.48
CA SER A 106 7.88 -21.41 -38.40
C SER A 106 9.34 -21.83 -38.57
N PHE A 107 10.10 -20.96 -39.22
CA PHE A 107 11.51 -21.16 -39.53
C PHE A 107 12.30 -19.92 -39.11
N VAL A 108 13.62 -20.06 -39.06
CA VAL A 108 14.52 -18.96 -38.70
C VAL A 108 15.56 -18.76 -39.79
N TRP A 109 15.81 -17.51 -40.15
CA TRP A 109 17.03 -17.13 -40.85
C TRP A 109 18.11 -16.87 -39.81
N ALA A 110 19.17 -17.67 -39.84
CA ALA A 110 20.34 -17.51 -38.98
C ALA A 110 21.50 -16.91 -39.78
N ARG A 111 22.20 -15.96 -39.17
CA ARG A 111 23.35 -15.29 -39.75
C ARG A 111 24.56 -15.47 -38.85
N SER A 112 25.69 -15.80 -39.45
CA SER A 112 26.97 -15.97 -38.75
C SER A 112 28.11 -15.75 -39.74
N GLU A 113 29.10 -14.94 -39.36
CA GLU A 113 30.36 -14.76 -40.12
C GLU A 113 30.18 -14.42 -41.61
N GLY A 114 29.12 -13.68 -41.96
CA GLY A 114 28.83 -13.28 -43.35
C GLY A 114 28.01 -14.30 -44.16
N GLU A 115 27.76 -15.48 -43.62
CA GLU A 115 26.86 -16.48 -44.20
C GLU A 115 25.42 -16.29 -43.69
N THR A 116 24.45 -16.58 -44.56
CA THR A 116 23.02 -16.57 -44.22
C THR A 116 22.42 -17.94 -44.53
N ALA A 117 21.69 -18.51 -43.59
CA ALA A 117 21.03 -19.78 -43.79
C ALA A 117 19.58 -19.75 -43.29
N ARG A 118 18.71 -20.40 -44.04
CA ARG A 118 17.35 -20.71 -43.60
C ARG A 118 17.39 -22.03 -42.85
N VAL A 119 16.98 -22.00 -41.59
CA VAL A 119 16.92 -23.17 -40.72
C VAL A 119 15.46 -23.52 -40.47
N GLU A 120 15.03 -24.63 -41.06
CA GLU A 120 13.78 -25.29 -40.72
C GLU A 120 13.98 -26.02 -39.39
N GLY A 121 12.98 -26.02 -38.52
CA GLY A 121 13.10 -26.66 -37.21
C GLY A 121 12.38 -27.99 -37.09
N GLU A 122 12.90 -28.86 -36.24
CA GLU A 122 12.24 -30.07 -35.78
C GLU A 122 11.70 -29.87 -34.36
N TRP A 123 10.54 -30.47 -34.08
CA TRP A 123 9.91 -30.43 -32.76
C TRP A 123 10.27 -31.71 -31.99
N LYS A 124 11.04 -31.59 -30.89
CA LYS A 124 11.45 -32.73 -30.05
C LYS A 124 10.58 -32.90 -28.80
N LYS A 125 10.44 -34.16 -28.37
CA LYS A 125 9.58 -34.65 -27.27
C LYS A 125 10.35 -34.72 -25.93
N MET A 126 9.82 -34.14 -24.85
CA MET A 126 10.21 -34.45 -23.46
C MET A 126 8.99 -34.59 -22.54
N GLN A 127 9.08 -35.44 -21.53
CA GLN A 127 7.96 -35.87 -20.69
C GLN A 127 7.80 -34.96 -19.45
N LEU A 128 6.58 -34.46 -19.18
CA LEU A 128 6.25 -33.66 -17.99
C LEU A 128 5.84 -34.56 -16.80
N ALA A 129 5.81 -33.96 -15.60
CA ALA A 129 5.42 -34.62 -14.34
C ALA A 129 3.97 -35.17 -14.31
N SER A 130 3.10 -34.73 -15.24
CA SER A 130 1.74 -35.25 -15.43
C SER A 130 1.66 -36.48 -16.36
N GLY A 131 2.76 -36.85 -17.02
CA GLY A 131 2.79 -37.87 -18.07
C GLY A 131 2.40 -37.37 -19.47
N GLU A 132 2.11 -36.08 -19.65
CA GLU A 132 1.84 -35.45 -20.95
C GLU A 132 3.09 -34.80 -21.57
N ASP A 133 3.11 -34.68 -22.89
CA ASP A 133 4.28 -34.31 -23.69
C ASP A 133 4.52 -32.78 -23.74
N TYR A 134 5.77 -32.33 -23.54
CA TYR A 134 6.25 -30.96 -23.78
C TYR A 134 7.16 -30.89 -25.02
N PHE A 135 7.13 -29.76 -25.74
CA PHE A 135 7.80 -29.58 -27.03
C PHE A 135 8.63 -28.29 -27.09
N MET A 136 9.90 -28.41 -27.54
CA MET A 136 10.79 -27.30 -27.82
C MET A 136 11.22 -27.35 -29.29
N TRP A 137 11.13 -26.23 -30.00
CA TRP A 137 11.66 -26.09 -31.35
C TRP A 137 13.18 -26.25 -31.32
N THR A 138 13.71 -27.14 -32.16
CA THR A 138 15.16 -27.34 -32.31
C THR A 138 15.58 -27.10 -33.76
N PRO A 139 16.75 -26.50 -34.02
CA PRO A 139 17.30 -26.37 -35.36
C PRO A 139 17.34 -27.73 -36.08
N GLY A 140 16.74 -27.80 -37.26
CA GLY A 140 16.71 -28.98 -38.13
C GLY A 140 17.58 -28.75 -39.36
N THR A 141 17.00 -28.90 -40.55
CA THR A 141 17.71 -28.73 -41.82
C THR A 141 18.10 -27.28 -42.09
N GLU A 142 19.35 -27.06 -42.45
CA GLU A 142 19.92 -25.78 -42.82
C GLU A 142 20.08 -25.67 -44.35
N GLU A 143 19.47 -24.66 -44.95
CA GLU A 143 19.65 -24.30 -46.36
C GLU A 143 20.43 -22.98 -46.46
N ARG A 144 21.68 -23.06 -46.89
CA ARG A 144 22.53 -21.87 -47.08
C ARG A 144 22.11 -21.08 -48.32
N ARG A 145 21.99 -19.77 -48.16
CA ARG A 145 21.59 -18.85 -49.23
C ARG A 145 22.54 -17.65 -49.28
N ASP A 146 22.58 -16.94 -50.39
CA ASP A 146 23.35 -15.70 -50.49
C ASP A 146 22.77 -14.61 -49.57
N ALA A 147 23.62 -13.73 -49.04
CA ALA A 147 23.20 -12.69 -48.10
C ALA A 147 22.28 -11.62 -48.72
N SER A 148 22.23 -11.52 -50.05
CA SER A 148 21.35 -10.58 -50.77
C SER A 148 19.91 -11.09 -50.83
N SER A 149 19.70 -12.40 -50.84
CA SER A 149 18.39 -13.04 -50.91
C SER A 149 17.50 -12.74 -49.70
N LEU A 150 18.09 -12.58 -48.51
CA LEU A 150 17.34 -12.31 -47.28
C LEU A 150 16.55 -10.99 -47.34
N TRP A 151 17.08 -9.97 -48.03
CA TRP A 151 16.39 -8.68 -48.17
C TRP A 151 15.06 -8.84 -48.90
N GLU A 152 15.05 -9.54 -50.04
CA GLU A 152 13.84 -9.72 -50.83
C GLU A 152 12.84 -10.64 -50.14
N GLU A 153 13.33 -11.64 -49.39
CA GLU A 153 12.50 -12.50 -48.54
C GLU A 153 11.81 -11.70 -47.42
N VAL A 154 12.55 -10.88 -46.66
CA VAL A 154 11.97 -10.02 -45.61
C VAL A 154 10.92 -9.06 -46.18
N ARG A 155 11.18 -8.45 -47.34
CA ARG A 155 10.19 -7.62 -48.04
C ARG A 155 8.95 -8.41 -48.46
N SER A 156 9.16 -9.64 -48.94
CA SER A 156 8.07 -10.55 -49.29
C SER A 156 7.22 -10.89 -48.07
N TYR A 157 7.84 -11.13 -46.91
CA TYR A 157 7.14 -11.44 -45.66
C TYR A 157 6.30 -10.26 -45.18
N ASP A 158 6.85 -9.04 -45.22
CA ASP A 158 6.11 -7.80 -44.93
C ASP A 158 4.88 -7.64 -45.84
N ARG A 159 5.08 -7.74 -47.17
CA ARG A 159 3.99 -7.65 -48.15
C ARG A 159 2.91 -8.70 -47.94
N GLN A 160 3.29 -9.91 -47.53
CA GLN A 160 2.36 -10.99 -47.26
C GLN A 160 1.72 -10.91 -45.87
N SER A 161 2.07 -9.89 -45.07
CA SER A 161 1.59 -9.71 -43.69
C SER A 161 1.85 -10.94 -42.83
N PHE A 162 3.07 -11.46 -42.93
CA PHE A 162 3.55 -12.55 -42.09
C PHE A 162 3.97 -12.04 -40.72
N LEU A 163 3.99 -12.96 -39.76
CA LEU A 163 4.51 -12.68 -38.43
C LEU A 163 6.04 -12.80 -38.46
N VAL A 164 6.74 -11.67 -38.26
CA VAL A 164 8.20 -11.61 -38.33
C VAL A 164 8.77 -10.98 -37.04
N ALA A 165 9.73 -11.67 -36.44
CA ALA A 165 10.50 -11.17 -35.31
C ALA A 165 11.99 -11.33 -35.59
N CYS A 166 12.83 -10.57 -34.90
CA CYS A 166 14.29 -10.70 -35.01
C CYS A 166 14.95 -10.57 -33.65
N SER A 167 16.13 -11.18 -33.50
CA SER A 167 16.91 -11.09 -32.25
C SER A 167 18.40 -11.11 -32.52
N MET A 168 19.15 -10.72 -31.49
CA MET A 168 20.62 -10.74 -31.48
C MET A 168 21.11 -11.83 -30.53
N ARG A 169 22.25 -12.41 -30.83
CA ARG A 169 22.93 -13.38 -29.97
C ARG A 169 23.40 -12.67 -28.70
N ALA A 170 23.21 -13.34 -27.56
CA ALA A 170 23.66 -12.84 -26.27
C ALA A 170 25.20 -12.93 -26.19
N ARG A 171 25.91 -11.82 -26.33
CA ARG A 171 27.38 -11.82 -26.10
C ARG A 171 27.68 -11.87 -24.61
N HIS A 172 26.77 -11.35 -23.79
CA HIS A 172 26.88 -11.27 -22.34
C HIS A 172 26.06 -12.35 -21.58
N GLY A 173 25.52 -13.34 -22.31
CA GLY A 173 24.76 -14.46 -21.73
C GLY A 173 23.36 -14.13 -21.17
N GLN A 174 22.99 -12.85 -21.10
CA GLN A 174 21.69 -12.34 -20.64
C GLN A 174 21.29 -11.08 -21.43
N GLU A 175 20.09 -10.54 -21.19
CA GLU A 175 19.66 -9.27 -21.79
C GLU A 175 20.64 -8.14 -21.44
N HIS A 176 21.14 -7.44 -22.45
CA HIS A 176 22.15 -6.39 -22.28
C HIS A 176 21.90 -5.25 -23.27
N ILE A 177 21.81 -4.02 -22.75
CA ILE A 177 21.61 -2.81 -23.56
C ILE A 177 22.98 -2.35 -24.09
N ARG A 178 23.13 -2.31 -25.42
CA ARG A 178 24.31 -1.82 -26.13
C ARG A 178 24.35 -0.29 -26.15
N GLU A 179 25.52 0.27 -26.42
CA GLU A 179 25.73 1.72 -26.55
C GLU A 179 24.89 2.36 -27.68
N ASP A 180 24.57 1.58 -28.71
CA ASP A 180 23.73 1.98 -29.84
C ASP A 180 22.21 1.92 -29.56
N GLY A 181 21.83 1.56 -28.33
CA GLY A 181 20.44 1.48 -27.86
C GLY A 181 19.72 0.17 -28.17
N LEU A 182 20.37 -0.80 -28.83
CA LEU A 182 19.82 -2.14 -29.05
C LEU A 182 20.01 -3.04 -27.83
N VAL A 183 19.15 -4.04 -27.66
CA VAL A 183 19.14 -4.97 -26.52
C VAL A 183 19.47 -6.38 -26.99
N GLU A 184 20.61 -6.91 -26.57
CA GLU A 184 21.01 -8.30 -26.84
C GLU A 184 20.08 -9.30 -26.14
N ALA A 185 20.02 -10.54 -26.63
CA ALA A 185 19.16 -11.60 -26.07
C ALA A 185 17.65 -11.26 -26.04
N HIS A 186 17.23 -10.26 -26.83
CA HIS A 186 15.88 -9.71 -26.83
C HIS A 186 15.21 -9.82 -28.21
N ALA A 187 13.88 -9.94 -28.23
CA ALA A 187 13.09 -10.09 -29.45
C ALA A 187 12.45 -8.78 -29.89
N TYR A 188 12.71 -8.38 -31.14
CA TYR A 188 12.13 -7.22 -31.80
C TYR A 188 11.08 -7.66 -32.82
N SER A 189 10.06 -6.83 -33.04
CA SER A 189 9.13 -7.05 -34.15
C SER A 189 9.64 -6.35 -35.40
N LEU A 190 9.68 -7.07 -36.52
CA LEU A 190 9.97 -6.47 -37.82
C LEU A 190 8.65 -6.13 -38.48
N LEU A 191 8.36 -4.83 -38.57
CA LEU A 191 7.07 -4.31 -38.98
C LEU A 191 7.02 -4.03 -40.49
N HIS A 192 8.07 -3.43 -41.04
CA HIS A 192 8.16 -3.08 -42.46
C HIS A 192 9.58 -3.18 -43.01
N ALA A 193 9.68 -3.41 -44.31
CA ALA A 193 10.94 -3.33 -45.05
C ALA A 193 10.73 -2.60 -46.38
N VAL A 194 11.39 -1.44 -46.53
CA VAL A 194 11.20 -0.53 -47.66
C VAL A 194 12.50 -0.33 -48.44
N ASP A 195 12.38 -0.26 -49.76
CA ASP A 195 13.46 0.11 -50.67
C ASP A 195 12.99 1.33 -51.48
N VAL A 196 13.38 2.53 -51.04
CA VAL A 196 12.85 3.80 -51.53
C VAL A 196 13.96 4.83 -51.66
N GLU A 197 14.02 5.55 -52.78
CA GLU A 197 15.03 6.59 -53.03
C GLU A 197 16.48 6.08 -52.86
N GLY A 198 16.71 4.79 -53.19
CA GLY A 198 18.00 4.12 -53.06
C GLY A 198 18.40 3.79 -51.62
N GLN A 199 17.50 3.97 -50.65
CA GLN A 199 17.69 3.63 -49.25
C GLN A 199 16.90 2.37 -48.91
N ARG A 200 17.60 1.37 -48.33
CA ARG A 200 16.99 0.16 -47.78
C ARG A 200 16.84 0.31 -46.29
N LEU A 201 15.61 0.41 -45.82
CA LEU A 201 15.29 0.65 -44.42
C LEU A 201 14.35 -0.42 -43.88
N VAL A 202 14.54 -0.79 -42.62
CA VAL A 202 13.61 -1.64 -41.86
C VAL A 202 12.97 -0.83 -40.75
N PHE A 203 11.68 -1.06 -40.51
CA PHE A 203 10.96 -0.52 -39.38
C PHE A 203 10.82 -1.60 -38.33
N LEU A 204 11.42 -1.38 -37.18
CA LEU A 204 11.46 -2.32 -36.07
C LEU A 204 10.74 -1.75 -34.87
N ARG A 205 10.31 -2.63 -33.97
CA ARG A 205 9.74 -2.23 -32.69
C ARG A 205 10.35 -3.01 -31.53
N ASN A 206 10.93 -2.28 -30.60
CA ASN A 206 11.25 -2.77 -29.28
C ASN A 206 9.94 -2.83 -28.44
N PRO A 207 9.51 -4.01 -27.97
CA PRO A 207 8.29 -4.13 -27.18
C PRO A 207 8.32 -3.40 -25.83
N TRP A 208 9.50 -3.03 -25.30
CA TRP A 208 9.59 -2.27 -24.05
C TRP A 208 9.02 -0.85 -24.12
N GLY A 209 8.88 -0.27 -25.32
CA GLY A 209 8.19 1.01 -25.51
C GLY A 209 8.80 2.22 -24.77
N ASN A 210 10.06 2.14 -24.35
CA ASN A 210 10.75 3.18 -23.57
C ASN A 210 11.82 3.92 -24.40
N ASP A 211 12.60 4.78 -23.73
CA ASP A 211 13.69 5.58 -24.28
C ASP A 211 14.88 4.76 -24.81
N LYS A 212 14.84 3.42 -24.71
CA LYS A 212 15.88 2.48 -25.16
C LYS A 212 15.63 2.04 -26.60
N ARG A 213 15.87 2.96 -27.52
CA ARG A 213 15.74 2.78 -28.98
C ARG A 213 17.07 3.01 -29.68
N TRP A 214 17.19 2.43 -30.87
CA TRP A 214 18.29 2.65 -31.80
C TRP A 214 18.61 4.15 -31.91
N ASN A 215 19.86 4.52 -31.65
CA ASN A 215 20.36 5.90 -31.72
C ASN A 215 21.31 6.13 -32.91
N GLY A 216 21.50 5.12 -33.76
CA GLY A 216 22.30 5.22 -34.97
C GLY A 216 21.52 5.79 -36.15
N ARG A 217 22.01 5.50 -37.36
CA ARG A 217 21.51 6.10 -38.59
C ARG A 217 20.03 5.75 -38.83
N TRP A 218 19.26 6.75 -39.26
CA TRP A 218 17.81 6.73 -39.46
C TRP A 218 16.95 6.58 -38.20
N CYS A 219 17.52 6.72 -36.99
CA CYS A 219 16.68 6.92 -35.81
C CYS A 219 15.80 8.18 -35.95
N ASP A 220 14.72 8.30 -35.18
CA ASP A 220 13.69 9.34 -35.37
C ASP A 220 14.23 10.78 -35.41
N GLY A 221 15.33 11.04 -34.71
CA GLY A 221 15.97 12.35 -34.61
C GLY A 221 17.18 12.56 -35.52
N ASP A 222 17.54 11.59 -36.37
CA ASP A 222 18.75 11.64 -37.19
C ASP A 222 18.70 12.77 -38.24
N GLU A 223 19.81 13.49 -38.38
CA GLU A 223 20.00 14.51 -39.41
C GLU A 223 19.94 13.94 -40.83
N ALA A 224 20.18 12.64 -41.01
CA ALA A 224 20.01 11.97 -42.30
C ALA A 224 18.59 12.19 -42.88
N TRP A 225 17.57 12.32 -42.05
CA TRP A 225 16.20 12.63 -42.50
C TRP A 225 16.09 14.00 -43.19
N ALA A 226 16.92 14.97 -42.80
CA ALA A 226 16.94 16.29 -43.42
C ALA A 226 17.55 16.25 -44.84
N GLN A 227 18.45 15.30 -45.09
CA GLN A 227 19.09 15.10 -46.39
C GLN A 227 18.17 14.42 -47.41
N TYR A 228 17.12 13.73 -46.96
CA TYR A 228 16.14 13.01 -47.80
C TYR A 228 14.70 13.45 -47.50
N PRO A 229 14.30 14.68 -47.87
CA PRO A 229 12.97 15.23 -47.54
C PRO A 229 11.81 14.54 -48.28
N GLY A 230 12.07 13.84 -49.38
CA GLY A 230 11.09 12.96 -50.06
C GLY A 230 10.79 11.73 -49.21
N LEU A 231 11.83 10.97 -48.88
CA LEU A 231 11.78 9.83 -47.98
C LEU A 231 11.16 10.16 -46.61
N ARG A 232 11.56 11.28 -45.97
CA ARG A 232 10.98 11.74 -44.70
C ARG A 232 9.48 12.02 -44.80
N ARG A 233 9.00 12.60 -45.90
CA ARG A 233 7.56 12.85 -46.10
C ARG A 233 6.75 11.57 -46.32
N ARG A 234 7.35 10.56 -46.94
CA ARG A 234 6.71 9.26 -47.22
C ARG A 234 6.66 8.38 -45.98
N LEU A 235 7.81 8.20 -45.32
CA LEU A 235 7.94 7.34 -44.14
C LEU A 235 7.46 8.00 -42.84
N ARG A 236 7.36 9.33 -42.83
CA ARG A 236 6.86 10.15 -41.70
C ARG A 236 7.43 9.68 -40.35
N PRO A 237 8.76 9.66 -40.16
CA PRO A 237 9.34 9.24 -38.88
C PRO A 237 8.75 10.08 -37.75
N GLN A 238 8.14 9.42 -36.77
CA GLN A 238 7.48 10.09 -35.65
C GLN A 238 8.31 9.86 -34.40
N PHE A 239 8.77 10.94 -33.79
CA PHE A 239 9.42 10.86 -32.50
C PHE A 239 8.36 10.54 -31.42
N ARG A 240 8.18 9.25 -31.14
CA ARG A 240 7.20 8.74 -30.17
C ARG A 240 7.88 7.82 -29.17
N ASN A 241 7.30 7.73 -27.98
CA ASN A 241 7.73 6.78 -26.97
C ASN A 241 6.93 5.48 -27.10
N ASP A 242 7.05 4.81 -28.26
CA ASP A 242 6.32 3.58 -28.59
C ASP A 242 7.24 2.41 -28.99
N GLY A 243 8.56 2.64 -28.85
CA GLY A 243 9.62 1.68 -29.13
C GLY A 243 9.88 1.41 -30.61
N ALA A 244 9.15 2.07 -31.51
CA ALA A 244 9.30 1.88 -32.95
C ALA A 244 10.40 2.79 -33.52
N PHE A 245 11.18 2.30 -34.47
CA PHE A 245 12.25 3.06 -35.10
C PHE A 245 12.62 2.52 -36.48
N TRP A 246 13.15 3.40 -37.30
CA TRP A 246 13.78 3.05 -38.56
C TRP A 246 15.28 2.76 -38.38
N MET A 247 15.78 1.85 -39.21
CA MET A 247 17.20 1.47 -39.24
C MET A 247 17.61 1.16 -40.68
N ALA A 248 18.85 1.48 -41.06
CA ALA A 248 19.37 1.05 -42.34
C ALA A 248 19.53 -0.48 -42.38
N TRP A 249 19.21 -1.10 -43.52
CA TRP A 249 19.38 -2.54 -43.71
C TRP A 249 20.81 -3.01 -43.43
N ILE A 250 21.82 -2.18 -43.75
CA ILE A 250 23.22 -2.51 -43.47
C ILE A 250 23.51 -2.59 -41.95
N ASP A 251 22.90 -1.71 -41.16
CA ASP A 251 23.05 -1.70 -39.70
C ASP A 251 22.28 -2.85 -39.07
N PHE A 252 21.10 -3.18 -39.62
CA PHE A 252 20.35 -4.39 -39.28
C PHE A 252 21.19 -5.64 -39.54
N GLN A 253 21.85 -5.68 -40.70
CA GLN A 253 22.73 -6.79 -41.07
C GLN A 253 23.97 -6.88 -40.17
N ALA A 254 24.48 -5.77 -39.66
CA ALA A 254 25.59 -5.79 -38.73
C ALA A 254 25.18 -6.22 -37.31
N SER A 255 23.91 -6.00 -36.95
CA SER A 255 23.45 -6.13 -35.56
C SER A 255 22.65 -7.40 -35.29
N PHE A 256 21.72 -7.79 -36.17
CA PHE A 256 20.77 -8.88 -35.96
C PHE A 256 21.22 -10.21 -36.57
N ASP A 257 21.26 -11.24 -35.73
CA ASP A 257 21.73 -12.58 -36.08
C ASP A 257 20.58 -13.50 -36.52
N PHE A 258 19.37 -13.26 -36.02
CA PHE A 258 18.23 -14.15 -36.24
C PHE A 258 16.98 -13.39 -36.74
N VAL A 259 16.30 -13.93 -37.76
CA VAL A 259 14.97 -13.49 -38.19
C VAL A 259 14.01 -14.68 -38.16
N TYR A 260 13.07 -14.68 -37.23
CA TYR A 260 12.04 -15.70 -37.06
C TYR A 260 10.82 -15.36 -37.90
N VAL A 261 10.29 -16.34 -38.61
CA VAL A 261 9.18 -16.15 -39.56
C VAL A 261 8.12 -17.22 -39.32
N CYS A 262 6.87 -16.79 -39.17
CA CYS A 262 5.71 -17.66 -39.36
C CYS A 262 5.11 -17.34 -40.73
N ALA A 263 5.18 -18.30 -41.66
CA ALA A 263 4.66 -18.13 -43.02
C ALA A 263 3.13 -18.26 -43.08
N LYS A 264 2.43 -17.52 -42.21
CA LYS A 264 0.99 -17.39 -42.17
C LYS A 264 0.61 -15.96 -42.50
N ARG A 265 -0.24 -15.79 -43.49
CA ARG A 265 -0.87 -14.49 -43.76
C ARG A 265 -1.82 -14.16 -42.60
N MET A 266 -1.54 -13.07 -41.89
CA MET A 266 -2.29 -12.69 -40.69
C MET A 266 -3.44 -11.73 -40.98
N ARG A 267 -3.38 -11.00 -42.10
CA ARG A 267 -4.44 -10.09 -42.58
C ARG A 267 -5.37 -10.78 -43.57
N SER A 268 -6.58 -10.26 -43.75
CA SER A 268 -7.45 -10.66 -44.86
C SER A 268 -6.75 -10.46 -46.22
N ALA A 269 -7.20 -11.15 -47.28
CA ALA A 269 -6.58 -11.01 -48.60
C ALA A 269 -6.68 -9.58 -49.17
N ALA A 270 -7.75 -8.86 -48.86
CA ALA A 270 -7.95 -7.47 -49.25
C ALA A 270 -6.98 -6.54 -48.50
N ASP A 271 -6.91 -6.67 -47.16
CA ASP A 271 -6.05 -5.82 -46.34
C ASP A 271 -4.56 -6.10 -46.58
N ALA A 272 -4.19 -7.36 -46.85
CA ALA A 272 -2.81 -7.71 -47.22
C ALA A 272 -2.42 -7.10 -48.58
N SER A 273 -3.35 -7.06 -49.54
CA SER A 273 -3.11 -6.43 -50.85
C SER A 273 -2.97 -4.91 -50.73
N GLU A 274 -3.75 -4.28 -49.86
CA GLU A 274 -3.62 -2.85 -49.55
C GLU A 274 -2.30 -2.56 -48.82
N HIS A 275 -1.94 -3.36 -47.82
CA HIS A 275 -0.66 -3.27 -47.10
C HIS A 275 0.53 -3.42 -48.04
N ALA A 276 0.51 -4.41 -48.93
CA ALA A 276 1.56 -4.63 -49.93
C ALA A 276 1.74 -3.40 -50.85
N ARG A 277 0.63 -2.82 -51.35
CA ARG A 277 0.68 -1.59 -52.17
C ARG A 277 1.28 -0.42 -51.39
N ARG A 278 0.90 -0.22 -50.13
CA ARG A 278 1.44 0.86 -49.27
C ARG A 278 2.92 0.66 -48.96
N SER A 279 3.34 -0.56 -48.63
CA SER A 279 4.75 -0.91 -48.40
C SER A 279 5.61 -0.65 -49.66
N GLU A 280 5.09 -0.96 -50.86
CA GLU A 280 5.74 -0.61 -52.13
C GLU A 280 5.83 0.89 -52.39
N MET A 281 4.82 1.65 -51.99
CA MET A 281 4.85 3.11 -52.05
C MET A 281 5.64 3.75 -50.90
N GLY A 282 6.25 2.97 -50.01
CA GLY A 282 6.99 3.48 -48.86
C GLY A 282 6.10 4.32 -47.95
N GLU A 283 4.84 3.94 -47.80
CA GLU A 283 3.90 4.57 -46.88
C GLU A 283 3.73 3.66 -45.66
N VAL A 284 4.06 4.18 -44.48
CA VAL A 284 3.77 3.48 -43.23
C VAL A 284 2.27 3.60 -42.96
N PRO A 285 1.52 2.50 -42.74
CA PRO A 285 0.16 2.58 -42.26
C PRO A 285 0.14 3.38 -40.96
N GLU A 286 -0.81 4.30 -40.79
CA GLU A 286 -1.05 4.86 -39.45
C GLU A 286 -1.31 3.68 -38.50
N PRO A 287 -0.70 3.68 -37.29
CA PRO A 287 -0.98 2.64 -36.31
C PRO A 287 -2.49 2.52 -36.19
N ALA A 288 -3.00 1.28 -36.24
CA ALA A 288 -4.44 1.03 -36.16
C ALA A 288 -4.99 1.90 -35.04
N PRO A 289 -6.02 2.74 -35.30
CA PRO A 289 -6.58 3.59 -34.26
C PRO A 289 -6.90 2.67 -33.09
N ALA A 290 -6.34 2.95 -31.92
CA ALA A 290 -6.65 2.20 -30.71
C ALA A 290 -8.16 2.05 -30.70
N PRO A 291 -8.70 0.81 -30.66
CA PRO A 291 -10.11 0.55 -30.90
C PRO A 291 -10.85 1.55 -30.06
N ALA A 292 -11.54 2.50 -30.73
CA ALA A 292 -12.08 3.68 -30.09
C ALA A 292 -12.74 3.19 -28.83
N ALA A 293 -12.20 3.57 -27.67
CA ALA A 293 -12.58 2.95 -26.42
C ALA A 293 -14.08 3.20 -26.29
N ARG A 294 -14.89 2.24 -26.74
CA ARG A 294 -16.20 2.02 -26.17
C ARG A 294 -15.80 1.69 -24.76
N ARG A 295 -15.80 2.73 -23.92
CA ARG A 295 -15.62 2.67 -22.48
C ARG A 295 -16.76 1.80 -21.96
N ARG A 296 -16.66 0.50 -22.20
CA ARG A 296 -17.37 -0.52 -21.48
C ARG A 296 -16.48 -0.77 -20.30
N ARG A 297 -16.81 0.00 -19.26
CA ARG A 297 -16.37 -0.21 -17.89
C ARG A 297 -16.46 -1.70 -17.62
N ILE A 298 -15.49 -2.21 -16.85
CA ILE A 298 -15.76 -3.27 -15.88
C ILE A 298 -17.17 -3.02 -15.36
N ALA A 299 -18.06 -4.01 -15.43
CA ALA A 299 -19.43 -3.89 -14.96
C ALA A 299 -19.43 -3.52 -13.46
N ARG A 300 -19.19 -2.24 -13.14
CA ARG A 300 -19.59 -1.62 -11.90
C ARG A 300 -21.09 -1.78 -11.90
N ALA A 301 -21.64 -2.40 -10.86
CA ALA A 301 -23.06 -2.54 -10.70
C ALA A 301 -23.65 -1.12 -10.53
N LEU A 302 -23.93 -0.46 -11.65
CA LEU A 302 -24.67 0.80 -11.66
C LEU A 302 -26.06 0.49 -11.10
N PRO A 303 -26.64 1.39 -10.28
CA PRO A 303 -27.99 1.20 -9.78
C PRO A 303 -28.96 0.91 -10.93
N GLU A 304 -29.53 -0.30 -11.00
CA GLU A 304 -30.47 -0.66 -12.08
C GLU A 304 -31.66 0.32 -12.14
N ARG A 305 -32.04 0.92 -11.00
CA ARG A 305 -32.97 2.04 -10.85
C ARG A 305 -32.66 2.80 -9.55
N LEU A 306 -32.39 4.10 -9.64
CA LEU A 306 -32.58 5.00 -8.50
C LEU A 306 -34.07 5.34 -8.35
N PRO A 307 -34.58 5.54 -7.13
CA PRO A 307 -35.88 6.17 -6.94
C PRO A 307 -35.91 7.59 -7.55
N ARG A 308 -37.11 8.09 -7.85
CA ARG A 308 -37.28 9.46 -8.36
C ARG A 308 -36.73 10.46 -7.33
N LEU A 309 -35.62 11.11 -7.67
CA LEU A 309 -34.96 12.07 -6.81
C LEU A 309 -35.73 13.40 -6.84
N PRO A 310 -36.03 14.00 -5.68
CA PRO A 310 -36.73 15.27 -5.64
C PRO A 310 -35.81 16.41 -6.10
N PRO A 311 -36.37 17.50 -6.66
CA PRO A 311 -35.61 18.73 -6.90
C PRO A 311 -34.92 19.22 -5.61
N GLY A 312 -33.64 19.58 -5.72
CA GLY A 312 -32.77 19.98 -4.62
C GLY A 312 -31.90 18.86 -4.03
N ALA A 313 -32.11 17.60 -4.43
CA ALA A 313 -31.25 16.49 -3.99
C ALA A 313 -29.82 16.66 -4.54
N ARG A 314 -28.82 16.43 -3.67
CA ARG A 314 -27.41 16.41 -4.09
C ARG A 314 -27.04 15.04 -4.62
N VAL A 315 -26.34 15.01 -5.74
CA VAL A 315 -25.90 13.79 -6.42
C VAL A 315 -24.48 13.95 -6.90
N GLU A 316 -23.77 12.84 -6.95
CA GLU A 316 -22.49 12.73 -7.65
C GLU A 316 -22.67 11.90 -8.92
N LEU A 317 -21.79 12.12 -9.87
CA LEU A 317 -21.76 11.35 -11.11
C LEU A 317 -20.75 10.23 -11.01
N MET A 318 -21.18 9.02 -11.33
CA MET A 318 -20.34 7.81 -11.31
C MET A 318 -20.09 7.31 -12.71
N GLY A 319 -18.80 7.31 -13.08
CA GLY A 319 -18.36 7.19 -14.45
C GLY A 319 -19.08 8.22 -15.33
N HIS A 320 -18.73 9.47 -15.14
CA HIS A 320 -18.98 10.52 -16.12
C HIS A 320 -17.68 11.30 -16.21
N ASP A 321 -17.45 12.06 -17.28
CA ASP A 321 -16.24 12.90 -17.37
C ASP A 321 -16.19 14.01 -16.28
N LEU A 322 -17.25 14.12 -15.47
CA LEU A 322 -17.38 15.05 -14.36
C LEU A 322 -17.51 14.30 -13.00
N GLU A 323 -17.04 13.05 -12.93
CA GLU A 323 -16.95 12.27 -11.68
C GLU A 323 -16.09 13.02 -10.63
N GLY A 324 -16.52 12.98 -9.36
CA GLY A 324 -15.93 13.78 -8.28
C GLY A 324 -16.48 15.21 -8.14
N CYS A 325 -17.37 15.65 -9.04
CA CYS A 325 -18.14 16.88 -8.88
C CYS A 325 -19.51 16.61 -8.24
N VAL A 326 -19.96 17.54 -7.39
CA VAL A 326 -21.30 17.48 -6.78
C VAL A 326 -22.28 18.32 -7.60
N PHE A 327 -23.46 17.75 -7.85
CA PHE A 327 -24.54 18.38 -8.58
C PHE A 327 -25.82 18.42 -7.76
N GLU A 328 -26.72 19.32 -8.11
CA GLU A 328 -28.05 19.45 -7.54
C GLU A 328 -29.09 19.09 -8.61
N VAL A 329 -30.05 18.24 -8.26
CA VAL A 329 -31.17 17.88 -9.13
C VAL A 329 -32.11 19.07 -9.29
N VAL A 330 -32.28 19.57 -10.51
CA VAL A 330 -33.20 20.66 -10.84
C VAL A 330 -34.59 20.11 -11.17
N GLY A 331 -34.65 18.98 -11.88
CA GLY A 331 -35.90 18.35 -12.29
C GLY A 331 -35.69 17.06 -13.06
N TRP A 332 -36.79 16.43 -13.46
CA TRP A 332 -36.82 15.21 -14.27
C TRP A 332 -37.47 15.51 -15.62
N ASP A 333 -36.77 15.15 -16.69
CA ASP A 333 -37.25 15.23 -18.06
C ASP A 333 -37.93 13.91 -18.44
N GLU A 334 -39.25 13.89 -18.40
CA GLU A 334 -40.07 12.69 -18.63
C GLU A 334 -39.93 12.14 -20.06
N GLU A 335 -39.70 13.02 -21.05
CA GLU A 335 -39.62 12.64 -22.46
C GLU A 335 -38.23 12.06 -22.80
N ALA A 336 -37.17 12.61 -22.20
CA ALA A 336 -35.80 12.13 -22.39
C ALA A 336 -35.38 11.02 -21.41
N GLY A 337 -36.12 10.80 -20.33
CA GLY A 337 -35.77 9.86 -19.27
C GLY A 337 -34.48 10.23 -18.54
N LYS A 338 -34.25 11.53 -18.28
CA LYS A 338 -33.01 12.06 -17.71
C LYS A 338 -33.27 13.08 -16.60
N TYR A 339 -32.38 13.15 -15.62
CA TYR A 339 -32.36 14.24 -14.64
C TYR A 339 -31.68 15.46 -15.22
N GLN A 340 -32.24 16.63 -14.94
CA GLN A 340 -31.61 17.92 -15.18
C GLN A 340 -30.81 18.30 -13.93
N LEU A 341 -29.51 18.49 -14.08
CA LEU A 341 -28.57 18.75 -12.99
C LEU A 341 -27.92 20.11 -13.12
N ARG A 342 -27.68 20.77 -11.99
CA ARG A 342 -26.91 22.01 -11.92
C ARG A 342 -25.65 21.77 -11.11
N SER A 343 -24.50 22.21 -11.62
CA SER A 343 -23.22 22.07 -10.89
C SER A 343 -23.26 22.87 -9.59
N VAL A 344 -22.72 22.28 -8.52
CA VAL A 344 -22.54 22.95 -7.24
C VAL A 344 -21.05 23.28 -7.09
N PRO A 345 -20.63 24.55 -7.27
CA PRO A 345 -19.23 24.91 -7.12
C PRO A 345 -18.75 24.63 -5.69
N PRO A 346 -17.51 24.13 -5.51
CA PRO A 346 -16.94 23.93 -4.19
C PRO A 346 -16.81 25.27 -3.45
N SER A 347 -16.83 25.22 -2.12
CA SER A 347 -16.69 26.42 -1.26
C SER A 347 -15.32 27.09 -1.38
N HIS A 348 -14.31 26.35 -1.84
CA HIS A 348 -12.97 26.83 -2.15
C HIS A 348 -12.49 26.18 -3.47
N TRP A 349 -11.65 26.87 -4.24
CA TRP A 349 -11.08 26.37 -5.49
C TRP A 349 -9.60 26.69 -5.57
N THR A 350 -8.78 25.76 -6.07
CA THR A 350 -7.33 25.96 -6.18
C THR A 350 -6.99 26.49 -7.57
N CYS A 351 -6.20 27.55 -7.64
CA CYS A 351 -5.76 28.10 -8.92
C CYS A 351 -4.70 27.19 -9.54
N PRO A 352 -4.88 26.64 -10.75
CA PRO A 352 -3.89 25.76 -11.38
C PRO A 352 -2.67 26.52 -11.90
N LYS A 353 -2.78 27.85 -12.08
CA LYS A 353 -1.66 28.68 -12.56
C LYS A 353 -0.62 28.93 -11.48
N CYS A 354 -1.02 29.04 -10.21
CA CYS A 354 -0.10 29.36 -9.11
C CYS A 354 -0.29 28.52 -7.84
N GLY A 355 -1.22 27.56 -7.83
CA GLY A 355 -1.50 26.67 -6.70
C GLY A 355 -2.34 27.27 -5.57
N GLU A 356 -2.81 28.51 -5.68
CA GLU A 356 -3.42 29.25 -4.58
C GLU A 356 -4.90 28.92 -4.34
N VAL A 357 -5.29 28.67 -3.08
CA VAL A 357 -6.67 28.31 -2.71
C VAL A 357 -7.54 29.55 -2.52
N ASN A 358 -8.51 29.73 -3.40
CA ASN A 358 -9.41 30.87 -3.48
C ASN A 358 -10.82 30.53 -2.94
N LYS A 359 -11.47 31.50 -2.29
CA LYS A 359 -12.86 31.35 -1.79
C LYS A 359 -13.86 31.43 -2.96
N ARG A 360 -14.98 30.69 -2.85
CA ARG A 360 -16.05 30.61 -3.86
C ARG A 360 -16.57 31.96 -4.39
N ALA A 361 -16.53 33.01 -3.57
CA ALA A 361 -17.03 34.34 -3.95
C ALA A 361 -16.13 35.10 -4.94
N ARG A 362 -14.87 34.68 -5.17
CA ARG A 362 -13.96 35.34 -6.11
C ARG A 362 -14.01 34.70 -7.50
N SER A 363 -14.20 35.52 -8.53
CA SER A 363 -14.19 35.15 -9.95
C SER A 363 -12.77 35.02 -10.53
N SER A 364 -11.76 35.55 -9.84
CA SER A 364 -10.35 35.47 -10.24
C SER A 364 -9.44 35.15 -9.05
N CYS A 365 -8.28 34.56 -9.35
CA CYS A 365 -7.27 34.21 -8.38
C CYS A 365 -6.72 35.48 -7.70
N ASN A 366 -6.72 35.47 -6.37
CA ASN A 366 -6.13 36.51 -5.51
C ASN A 366 -4.64 36.79 -5.74
N VAL A 367 -3.88 35.84 -6.30
CA VAL A 367 -2.43 35.95 -6.51
C VAL A 367 -2.08 36.25 -7.96
N CYS A 368 -2.53 35.42 -8.91
CA CYS A 368 -2.07 35.52 -10.30
C CYS A 368 -3.11 36.09 -11.28
N GLY A 369 -4.30 36.48 -10.79
CA GLY A 369 -5.39 37.01 -11.61
C GLY A 369 -6.04 36.01 -12.57
N GLY A 370 -5.75 34.71 -12.47
CA GLY A 370 -6.35 33.68 -13.33
C GLY A 370 -7.85 33.52 -13.07
N GLU A 371 -8.66 33.45 -14.13
CA GLU A 371 -10.12 33.36 -14.03
C GLU A 371 -10.61 31.97 -13.58
N ARG A 372 -11.68 31.95 -12.79
CA ARG A 372 -12.27 30.73 -12.21
C ARG A 372 -12.95 29.84 -13.26
N ASP A 373 -13.53 30.44 -14.30
CA ASP A 373 -14.38 29.70 -15.25
C ASP A 373 -13.57 28.94 -16.32
N ALA A 374 -12.26 29.18 -16.41
CA ALA A 374 -11.33 28.41 -17.25
C ALA A 374 -10.97 27.03 -16.67
N LEU A 375 -11.58 26.62 -15.54
CA LEU A 375 -11.11 25.54 -14.67
C LEU A 375 -11.93 24.24 -14.71
N VAL A 376 -13.05 24.21 -15.42
CA VAL A 376 -13.83 22.97 -15.61
C VAL A 376 -14.19 22.81 -17.09
N PRO A 377 -13.61 21.83 -17.80
CA PRO A 377 -13.98 21.56 -19.19
C PRO A 377 -15.48 21.27 -19.29
N GLY A 378 -16.24 22.13 -19.98
CA GLY A 378 -17.66 21.91 -20.29
C GLY A 378 -18.70 22.49 -19.31
N ALA A 379 -18.30 23.24 -18.28
CA ALA A 379 -19.24 23.94 -17.39
C ALA A 379 -19.84 25.19 -18.08
N THR A 380 -20.75 24.98 -19.04
CA THR A 380 -21.62 26.07 -19.53
C THR A 380 -22.73 26.34 -18.51
N SER A 381 -23.32 27.54 -18.53
CA SER A 381 -24.44 27.96 -17.67
C SER A 381 -25.75 27.18 -17.87
N ARG A 382 -25.71 26.04 -18.57
CA ARG A 382 -26.87 25.20 -18.91
C ARG A 382 -26.92 23.98 -18.00
N ASN A 383 -28.13 23.56 -17.63
CA ASN A 383 -28.36 22.33 -16.87
C ASN A 383 -27.85 21.11 -17.67
N LEU A 384 -27.21 20.18 -16.98
CA LEU A 384 -26.70 18.93 -17.53
C LEU A 384 -27.79 17.85 -17.47
N HIS A 385 -28.11 17.22 -18.59
CA HIS A 385 -29.12 16.14 -18.65
C HIS A 385 -28.45 14.76 -18.54
N VAL A 386 -28.63 14.08 -17.41
CA VAL A 386 -27.95 12.81 -17.08
C VAL A 386 -28.94 11.68 -16.85
N ARG A 387 -28.63 10.48 -17.36
CA ARG A 387 -29.45 9.28 -17.10
C ARG A 387 -29.32 8.82 -15.64
N PRO A 388 -30.38 8.27 -15.03
CA PRO A 388 -30.37 7.80 -13.64
C PRO A 388 -29.21 6.87 -13.30
N GLU A 389 -28.80 6.02 -14.23
CA GLU A 389 -27.74 5.02 -14.04
C GLU A 389 -26.37 5.63 -13.69
N TYR A 390 -26.14 6.92 -13.96
CA TYR A 390 -24.88 7.61 -13.64
C TYR A 390 -24.93 8.40 -12.33
N LEU A 391 -26.06 8.43 -11.64
CA LEU A 391 -26.20 9.18 -10.40
C LEU A 391 -25.93 8.28 -9.21
N VAL A 392 -25.32 8.85 -8.16
CA VAL A 392 -25.22 8.21 -6.85
C VAL A 392 -25.46 9.27 -5.78
N LEU A 393 -26.22 8.92 -4.74
CA LEU A 393 -26.38 9.76 -3.56
C LEU A 393 -25.05 9.84 -2.78
N PRO A 394 -24.53 11.03 -2.48
CA PRO A 394 -23.26 11.19 -1.79
C PRO A 394 -23.33 10.69 -0.35
N ALA A 395 -22.17 10.37 0.22
CA ALA A 395 -22.05 10.09 1.64
C ALA A 395 -22.55 11.28 2.48
N GLY A 396 -23.25 10.98 3.57
CA GLY A 396 -23.93 11.97 4.41
C GLY A 396 -25.37 12.29 3.99
N THR A 397 -25.87 11.75 2.88
CA THR A 397 -27.28 11.95 2.47
C THR A 397 -28.23 11.23 3.42
N GLU A 398 -29.23 11.94 3.92
CA GLU A 398 -30.34 11.37 4.70
C GLU A 398 -31.33 10.63 3.79
N VAL A 399 -31.66 9.40 4.18
CA VAL A 399 -32.48 8.48 3.40
C VAL A 399 -33.47 7.75 4.32
N ALA A 400 -34.59 7.34 3.74
CA ALA A 400 -35.51 6.39 4.36
C ALA A 400 -35.47 5.07 3.58
N LEU A 401 -35.60 3.95 4.28
CA LEU A 401 -35.68 2.63 3.65
C LEU A 401 -37.13 2.32 3.28
N ASP A 402 -37.37 1.78 2.07
CA ASP A 402 -38.73 1.42 1.64
C ASP A 402 -38.73 0.21 0.68
N GLY A 403 -39.82 -0.56 0.67
CA GLY A 403 -40.04 -1.68 -0.23
C GLY A 403 -39.16 -2.94 -0.01
N LEU A 404 -38.44 -3.07 1.11
CA LEU A 404 -37.73 -4.28 1.49
C LEU A 404 -38.72 -5.41 1.80
N ARG A 405 -38.59 -6.55 1.12
CA ARG A 405 -39.50 -7.71 1.28
C ARG A 405 -39.02 -8.71 2.33
N ASP A 406 -37.72 -8.95 2.37
CA ASP A 406 -37.11 -9.94 3.28
C ASP A 406 -36.93 -9.41 4.70
N PHE A 407 -36.94 -8.07 4.85
CA PHE A 407 -36.80 -7.35 6.12
C PHE A 407 -37.80 -6.19 6.19
N PRO A 408 -39.12 -6.48 6.21
CA PRO A 408 -40.16 -5.47 6.16
C PRO A 408 -40.15 -4.52 7.36
N GLU A 409 -39.60 -4.94 8.50
CA GLU A 409 -39.42 -4.15 9.73
C GLU A 409 -38.45 -2.97 9.58
N LEU A 410 -37.61 -2.98 8.54
CA LEU A 410 -36.70 -1.89 8.22
C LEU A 410 -37.36 -0.82 7.34
N ASN A 411 -38.52 -1.11 6.73
CA ASN A 411 -39.23 -0.12 5.92
C ASN A 411 -39.76 1.01 6.81
N GLY A 412 -39.58 2.25 6.37
CA GLY A 412 -39.91 3.47 7.12
C GLY A 412 -38.80 3.93 8.09
N GLN A 413 -37.75 3.13 8.31
CA GLN A 413 -36.63 3.55 9.13
C GLN A 413 -35.75 4.58 8.39
N GLU A 414 -35.27 5.56 9.15
CA GLU A 414 -34.40 6.63 8.67
C GLU A 414 -32.92 6.26 8.89
N GLY A 415 -32.07 6.74 8.00
CA GLY A 415 -30.64 6.53 8.09
C GLY A 415 -29.83 7.49 7.23
N THR A 416 -28.51 7.36 7.32
CA THR A 416 -27.57 8.19 6.56
C THR A 416 -26.69 7.30 5.69
N ILE A 417 -26.52 7.67 4.42
CA ILE A 417 -25.59 6.98 3.53
C ILE A 417 -24.16 7.17 4.04
N VAL A 418 -23.47 6.07 4.32
CA VAL A 418 -22.04 6.04 4.67
C VAL A 418 -21.19 6.02 3.40
N ALA A 419 -21.57 5.16 2.44
CA ALA A 419 -20.90 5.03 1.15
C ALA A 419 -21.80 4.26 0.16
N PHE A 420 -21.50 4.38 -1.13
CA PHE A 420 -22.00 3.46 -2.15
C PHE A 420 -20.87 2.50 -2.55
N ASP A 421 -21.11 1.21 -2.40
CA ASP A 421 -20.17 0.19 -2.85
C ASP A 421 -20.42 -0.10 -4.34
N ALA A 422 -19.51 0.38 -5.18
CA ALA A 422 -19.56 0.24 -6.64
C ALA A 422 -19.37 -1.21 -7.12
N LEU A 423 -18.76 -2.08 -6.30
CA LEU A 423 -18.54 -3.49 -6.62
C LEU A 423 -19.80 -4.31 -6.39
N THR A 424 -20.51 -4.05 -5.30
CA THR A 424 -21.75 -4.78 -4.95
C THR A 424 -23.03 -4.08 -5.41
N GLY A 425 -22.95 -2.82 -5.82
CA GLY A 425 -24.07 -2.00 -6.27
C GLY A 425 -25.02 -1.60 -5.13
N ARG A 426 -24.54 -1.55 -3.88
CA ARG A 426 -25.36 -1.32 -2.68
C ARG A 426 -24.92 -0.08 -1.91
N TYR A 427 -25.89 0.59 -1.30
CA TYR A 427 -25.64 1.64 -0.32
C TYR A 427 -25.38 1.03 1.04
N HIS A 428 -24.32 1.48 1.71
CA HIS A 428 -24.13 1.24 3.12
C HIS A 428 -24.85 2.36 3.88
N VAL A 429 -26.00 2.03 4.47
CA VAL A 429 -26.85 2.97 5.20
C VAL A 429 -26.67 2.71 6.70
N ARG A 430 -26.32 3.75 7.46
CA ARG A 430 -26.31 3.72 8.92
C ARG A 430 -27.70 4.07 9.42
N LEU A 431 -28.33 3.16 10.17
CA LEU A 431 -29.66 3.37 10.76
C LEU A 431 -29.55 3.94 12.18
N GLY A 432 -30.68 4.34 12.76
CA GLY A 432 -30.75 4.95 14.10
C GLY A 432 -30.24 4.05 15.25
N ASP A 433 -30.11 2.74 15.02
CA ASP A 433 -29.50 1.78 15.96
C ASP A 433 -27.95 1.82 15.93
N GLY A 434 -27.36 2.66 15.08
CA GLY A 434 -25.91 2.77 14.86
C GLY A 434 -25.35 1.69 13.93
N GLY A 435 -26.16 0.70 13.53
CA GLY A 435 -25.78 -0.37 12.63
C GLY A 435 -25.70 0.09 11.18
N VAL A 436 -24.68 -0.41 10.45
CA VAL A 436 -24.57 -0.21 9.00
C VAL A 436 -25.15 -1.42 8.28
N ARG A 437 -26.00 -1.18 7.28
CA ARG A 437 -26.65 -2.21 6.46
C ARG A 437 -26.43 -1.93 4.97
N ALA A 438 -26.21 -3.00 4.19
CA ALA A 438 -26.01 -2.92 2.75
C ALA A 438 -27.36 -3.05 2.01
N ILE A 439 -27.91 -1.93 1.56
CA ILE A 439 -29.24 -1.80 0.96
C ILE A 439 -29.14 -1.61 -0.55
N ARG A 440 -30.02 -2.27 -1.31
CA ARG A 440 -30.09 -2.06 -2.77
C ARG A 440 -30.70 -0.70 -3.12
N PRO A 441 -30.24 -0.02 -4.17
CA PRO A 441 -30.69 1.32 -4.54
C PRO A 441 -32.20 1.55 -4.64
N PRO A 442 -33.02 0.60 -5.16
CA PRO A 442 -34.48 0.79 -5.22
C PRO A 442 -35.16 0.95 -3.86
N HIS A 443 -34.48 0.56 -2.78
CA HIS A 443 -35.00 0.61 -1.41
C HIS A 443 -34.45 1.79 -0.60
N VAL A 444 -33.77 2.74 -1.24
CA VAL A 444 -33.15 3.91 -0.58
C VAL A 444 -33.79 5.19 -1.11
N VAL A 445 -34.68 5.80 -0.33
CA VAL A 445 -35.40 7.01 -0.73
C VAL A 445 -34.72 8.24 -0.14
N ALA A 446 -34.14 9.10 -0.99
CA ALA A 446 -33.52 10.35 -0.57
C ALA A 446 -34.55 11.31 0.02
N ARG A 447 -34.28 11.84 1.22
CA ARG A 447 -35.12 12.90 1.81
C ARG A 447 -34.57 14.27 1.46
N LYS A 448 -35.47 15.24 1.36
CA LYS A 448 -35.09 16.64 1.23
C LYS A 448 -34.40 17.04 2.54
N PRO A 449 -33.18 17.61 2.51
CA PRO A 449 -32.62 18.22 3.72
C PRO A 449 -33.62 19.30 4.18
N PRO A 450 -33.85 19.46 5.50
CA PRO A 450 -34.80 20.46 5.99
C PRO A 450 -34.46 21.82 5.38
N SER A 451 -35.42 22.42 4.68
CA SER A 451 -35.26 23.77 4.16
C SER A 451 -35.04 24.70 5.34
N LYS A 452 -33.97 25.49 5.32
CA LYS A 452 -33.70 26.57 6.29
C LYS A 452 -34.75 27.72 6.26
N GLU A 453 -35.95 27.43 5.77
CA GLU A 453 -37.09 28.34 5.73
C GLU A 453 -38.33 27.58 6.21
N GLN A 454 -38.46 27.38 7.52
CA GLN A 454 -39.70 27.55 8.27
C GLN A 454 -39.40 27.42 9.77
N GLU A 455 -39.90 28.42 10.52
CA GLU A 455 -39.74 28.68 11.97
C GLU A 455 -38.45 29.38 12.44
N PHE A 456 -38.15 30.53 11.83
CA PHE A 456 -37.95 31.72 12.68
C PHE A 456 -39.33 32.30 12.97
N GLY A 457 -39.92 31.91 14.11
CA GLY A 457 -40.99 32.70 14.70
C GLY A 457 -40.48 34.13 14.88
N ARG A 458 -41.27 35.12 14.42
CA ARG A 458 -40.97 36.55 14.57
C ARG A 458 -40.59 36.84 16.02
N TRP A 459 -39.31 37.13 16.26
CA TRP A 459 -38.90 37.84 17.45
C TRP A 459 -39.15 39.32 17.20
N SER A 460 -40.19 39.85 17.84
CA SER A 460 -40.32 41.29 18.08
C SER A 460 -39.39 41.65 19.24
N PRO A 461 -38.66 42.77 19.18
CA PRO A 461 -37.86 43.21 20.31
C PRO A 461 -38.77 43.48 21.51
N PRO A 462 -38.44 42.99 22.72
CA PRO A 462 -39.07 43.47 23.93
C PRO A 462 -38.61 44.91 24.19
N ASP A 463 -39.57 45.76 24.57
CA ASP A 463 -39.35 47.15 24.98
C ASP A 463 -38.33 47.24 26.13
N PRO A 464 -37.65 48.39 26.28
CA PRO A 464 -36.60 48.57 27.28
C PRO A 464 -37.16 48.42 28.70
N GLU A 465 -36.61 47.48 29.47
CA GLU A 465 -36.98 47.25 30.86
C GLU A 465 -36.61 48.45 31.76
N PRO A 466 -37.46 48.79 32.74
CA PRO A 466 -37.16 49.77 33.77
C PRO A 466 -36.33 49.17 34.92
N SER A 467 -35.46 50.00 35.51
CA SER A 467 -34.62 49.74 36.69
C SER A 467 -35.43 49.53 38.00
N PRO A 468 -34.79 49.27 39.16
CA PRO A 468 -34.48 47.95 39.72
C PRO A 468 -35.16 47.73 41.10
N VAL A 469 -35.42 46.48 41.53
CA VAL A 469 -35.73 46.21 42.95
C VAL A 469 -35.29 44.81 43.41
N ASP A 470 -34.40 44.84 44.40
CA ASP A 470 -34.08 43.93 45.53
C ASP A 470 -33.75 42.43 45.33
N GLU A 471 -32.49 42.12 45.65
CA GLU A 471 -31.90 40.78 45.88
C GLU A 471 -32.29 40.21 47.26
N PRO A 472 -32.49 38.89 47.40
CA PRO A 472 -32.44 38.22 48.70
C PRO A 472 -31.06 37.60 48.99
N GLU A 473 -30.64 37.73 50.25
CA GLU A 473 -29.34 37.39 50.85
C GLU A 473 -28.95 35.88 50.81
N PRO A 474 -27.64 35.56 50.92
CA PRO A 474 -27.14 34.19 51.04
C PRO A 474 -27.21 33.65 52.49
N PRO A 475 -27.37 32.32 52.71
CA PRO A 475 -27.36 31.76 54.05
C PRO A 475 -25.93 31.55 54.60
N GLU A 476 -25.86 31.70 55.92
CA GLU A 476 -24.71 31.88 56.80
C GLU A 476 -23.72 30.70 56.95
N GLU A 477 -22.52 31.08 57.36
CA GLU A 477 -21.42 30.25 57.86
C GLU A 477 -21.84 29.37 59.05
N ALA A 478 -21.41 28.10 59.03
CA ALA A 478 -21.31 27.28 60.23
C ALA A 478 -19.85 26.84 60.41
N ALA A 479 -19.18 27.46 61.37
CA ALA A 479 -17.92 27.02 61.94
C ALA A 479 -18.15 25.74 62.78
N MET A 480 -17.25 24.76 62.64
CA MET A 480 -17.00 23.74 63.67
C MET A 480 -15.51 23.46 63.74
N ASP A 481 -14.87 24.07 64.73
CA ASP A 481 -13.67 23.56 65.38
C ASP A 481 -13.97 22.18 66.00
N ASN A 482 -13.01 21.26 65.89
CA ASN A 482 -12.63 20.35 66.98
C ASN A 482 -11.28 19.70 66.60
N GLU A 483 -10.24 20.06 67.33
CA GLU A 483 -8.85 19.58 67.20
C GLU A 483 -8.66 18.08 67.51
N ASP A 484 -9.70 17.33 67.88
CA ASP A 484 -9.59 15.92 68.31
C ASP A 484 -9.52 14.88 67.17
N ASP A 485 -9.69 15.27 65.90
CA ASP A 485 -9.55 14.36 64.74
C ASP A 485 -8.14 14.37 64.12
N PHE A 486 -7.30 15.38 64.42
CA PHE A 486 -5.92 15.42 63.92
C PHE A 486 -4.99 14.50 64.70
N ASP A 487 -5.18 14.37 66.02
CA ASP A 487 -4.37 13.49 66.86
C ASP A 487 -4.72 12.00 66.65
N ARG A 488 -5.97 11.66 66.31
CA ARG A 488 -6.35 10.29 65.94
C ARG A 488 -5.84 9.87 64.56
N LEU A 489 -5.71 10.81 63.62
CA LEU A 489 -5.11 10.54 62.31
C LEU A 489 -3.58 10.47 62.41
N ALA A 490 -2.97 11.23 63.33
CA ALA A 490 -1.54 11.18 63.62
C ALA A 490 -1.15 9.87 64.32
N GLU A 491 -1.93 9.39 65.29
CA GLU A 491 -1.71 8.08 65.94
C GLU A 491 -1.93 6.90 64.96
N ALA A 492 -2.92 7.00 64.06
CA ALA A 492 -3.14 5.99 63.01
C ALA A 492 -2.03 5.98 61.93
N LEU A 493 -1.37 7.11 61.68
CA LEU A 493 -0.19 7.19 60.81
C LEU A 493 1.10 6.77 61.51
N ASP A 494 1.21 6.96 62.83
CA ASP A 494 2.39 6.56 63.60
C ASP A 494 2.46 5.05 63.82
N GLU A 495 1.31 4.35 63.99
CA GLU A 495 1.27 2.88 63.99
C GLU A 495 1.62 2.27 62.62
N GLN A 496 1.34 2.97 61.50
CA GLN A 496 1.72 2.53 60.16
C GLN A 496 3.19 2.87 59.81
N LEU A 497 3.79 3.87 60.47
CA LEU A 497 5.19 4.27 60.31
C LEU A 497 6.13 3.48 61.23
N GLN A 498 5.64 2.92 62.34
CA GLN A 498 6.43 2.03 63.20
C GLN A 498 6.70 0.67 62.54
N LEU A 499 5.89 0.25 61.56
CA LEU A 499 6.12 -0.98 60.78
C LEU A 499 7.09 -0.82 59.59
N GLN A 500 7.59 0.40 59.34
CA GLN A 500 8.58 0.67 58.28
C GLN A 500 10.01 0.94 58.78
N ARG A 501 10.26 0.87 60.10
CA ARG A 501 11.61 1.10 60.67
C ARG A 501 12.45 -0.15 60.92
N ASP A 502 11.93 -1.36 60.73
CA ASP A 502 12.71 -2.60 60.90
C ASP A 502 13.20 -3.24 59.60
N VAL A 503 13.19 -2.53 58.47
CA VAL A 503 13.86 -3.01 57.24
C VAL A 503 14.79 -1.93 56.68
N GLN A 504 15.79 -1.56 57.47
CA GLN A 504 17.09 -1.12 56.97
C GLN A 504 18.16 -2.13 57.35
N ALA A 505 18.39 -3.10 56.47
CA ALA A 505 19.70 -3.69 56.27
C ALA A 505 19.81 -4.14 54.81
N ALA A 506 20.78 -3.54 54.12
CA ALA A 506 21.34 -3.89 52.81
C ALA A 506 20.49 -3.71 51.54
N ASP A 507 20.95 -2.75 50.73
CA ASP A 507 21.07 -2.75 49.27
C ASP A 507 19.83 -2.73 48.35
N GLY A 508 19.74 -1.65 47.54
CA GLY A 508 19.23 -1.73 46.16
C GLY A 508 17.89 -1.07 45.79
N ARG A 509 17.37 -0.07 46.53
CA ARG A 509 16.05 0.54 46.22
C ARG A 509 16.13 1.94 45.59
N TRP A 510 16.24 2.00 44.26
CA TRP A 510 16.08 3.24 43.49
C TRP A 510 15.18 3.06 42.25
N ASN A 511 13.88 3.40 42.34
CA ASN A 511 13.03 3.92 41.24
C ASN A 511 11.50 3.76 41.43
N LEU A 512 10.99 2.99 42.41
CA LEU A 512 9.55 3.02 42.70
C LEU A 512 9.09 4.40 43.24
N ARG A 513 10.04 5.20 43.78
CA ARG A 513 9.78 6.54 44.30
C ARG A 513 9.31 7.55 43.26
N ARG A 514 9.55 7.37 41.95
CA ARG A 514 9.24 8.38 40.92
C ARG A 514 7.88 8.23 40.23
N GLY A 515 7.40 6.99 40.01
CA GLY A 515 5.97 6.76 39.73
C GLY A 515 5.10 7.14 40.94
N GLN A 516 5.61 6.82 42.14
CA GLN A 516 5.06 7.38 43.39
C GLN A 516 5.23 8.89 43.48
N GLN A 517 6.13 9.55 42.74
CA GLN A 517 6.32 11.00 42.80
C GLN A 517 5.20 11.73 42.06
N LEU A 518 4.76 11.26 40.90
CA LEU A 518 3.56 11.82 40.23
C LEU A 518 2.33 11.78 41.17
N VAL A 519 2.14 10.67 41.86
CA VAL A 519 1.00 10.47 42.77
C VAL A 519 1.20 11.15 44.14
N ARG A 520 2.43 11.16 44.69
CA ARG A 520 2.79 11.89 45.91
C ARG A 520 2.80 13.41 45.71
N GLU A 521 3.01 13.88 44.48
CA GLU A 521 2.86 15.28 44.06
C GLU A 521 1.40 15.60 43.66
N GLY A 522 0.46 14.66 43.82
CA GLY A 522 -0.98 14.88 43.63
C GLY A 522 -1.49 14.80 42.18
N ILE A 523 -0.65 14.39 41.21
CA ILE A 523 -1.05 14.21 39.81
C ILE A 523 -1.64 12.81 39.63
N LYS A 524 -2.96 12.74 39.46
CA LYS A 524 -3.71 11.51 39.17
C LYS A 524 -3.97 11.41 37.66
N PRO A 525 -3.19 10.63 36.88
CA PRO A 525 -3.37 10.55 35.44
C PRO A 525 -4.67 9.81 35.10
N LEU A 526 -5.34 10.27 34.04
CA LEU A 526 -6.41 9.55 33.38
C LEU A 526 -5.86 8.93 32.10
N LEU A 527 -5.88 7.60 32.03
CA LEU A 527 -5.54 6.82 30.85
C LEU A 527 -6.80 6.55 30.06
N VAL A 528 -6.73 6.79 28.75
CA VAL A 528 -7.83 6.49 27.82
C VAL A 528 -7.37 5.36 26.90
N GLU A 529 -8.10 4.25 26.89
CA GLU A 529 -7.82 3.08 26.05
C GLU A 529 -9.05 2.75 25.22
N ARG A 530 -8.89 2.47 23.93
CA ARG A 530 -10.01 2.19 23.04
C ARG A 530 -10.60 0.80 23.27
N CYS A 531 -9.75 -0.20 23.41
CA CYS A 531 -10.18 -1.60 23.35
C CYS A 531 -10.01 -2.30 24.69
N ALA A 532 -8.77 -2.63 25.04
CA ALA A 532 -8.41 -3.27 26.30
C ALA A 532 -6.91 -3.09 26.56
N ILE A 533 -6.50 -3.27 27.81
CA ILE A 533 -5.09 -3.20 28.17
C ILE A 533 -4.30 -4.27 27.41
N ALA A 534 -3.19 -3.87 26.81
CA ALA A 534 -2.31 -4.73 26.02
C ALA A 534 -2.96 -5.41 24.79
N CYS A 535 -4.08 -4.89 24.26
CA CYS A 535 -4.80 -5.51 23.14
C CYS A 535 -4.13 -5.37 21.74
N ALA A 536 -2.97 -4.72 21.67
CA ALA A 536 -2.26 -4.44 20.43
C ALA A 536 -0.81 -4.92 20.53
N ALA A 537 0.15 -4.19 19.94
CA ALA A 537 1.57 -4.57 19.95
C ALA A 537 2.09 -4.90 21.37
N SER A 538 1.63 -4.19 22.40
CA SER A 538 2.07 -4.38 23.78
C SER A 538 1.71 -5.74 24.39
N GLY A 539 0.70 -6.46 23.89
CA GLY A 539 0.40 -7.83 24.31
C GLY A 539 0.78 -8.89 23.27
N HIS A 540 0.97 -8.49 22.01
CA HIS A 540 1.30 -9.39 20.91
C HIS A 540 2.80 -9.44 20.56
N ALA A 541 3.64 -8.65 21.22
CA ALA A 541 5.09 -8.66 20.99
C ALA A 541 5.78 -9.94 21.50
N GLY A 542 7.02 -10.16 21.06
CA GLY A 542 7.82 -11.32 21.47
C GLY A 542 8.37 -11.26 22.89
N GLY A 543 8.55 -10.04 23.43
CA GLY A 543 9.07 -9.84 24.78
C GLY A 543 10.56 -10.11 24.94
N PHE A 544 11.31 -10.17 23.84
CA PHE A 544 12.76 -10.24 23.84
C PHE A 544 13.38 -8.90 24.29
N LEU A 545 14.39 -8.95 25.15
CA LEU A 545 15.10 -7.82 25.71
C LEU A 545 16.59 -7.98 25.46
N ALA A 546 17.21 -7.04 24.77
CA ALA A 546 18.65 -7.04 24.54
C ALA A 546 19.29 -5.80 25.17
N ARG A 547 20.24 -6.01 26.08
CA ARG A 547 20.87 -4.90 26.81
C ARG A 547 21.84 -4.09 25.93
N GLY A 548 22.63 -4.77 25.10
CA GLY A 548 23.74 -4.19 24.35
C GLY A 548 23.50 -3.95 22.86
N TRP A 549 22.28 -4.13 22.34
CA TRP A 549 22.01 -4.03 20.89
C TRP A 549 21.67 -2.60 20.43
N GLY A 550 21.68 -1.64 21.35
CA GLY A 550 21.53 -0.23 21.02
C GLY A 550 22.77 0.35 20.35
N SER A 551 22.56 1.34 19.50
CA SER A 551 23.65 2.09 18.86
C SER A 551 23.40 3.60 18.87
N GLY A 552 24.48 4.37 18.96
CA GLY A 552 24.44 5.83 18.97
C GLY A 552 23.47 6.36 20.03
N ALA A 553 22.51 7.17 19.62
CA ALA A 553 21.54 7.78 20.55
C ALA A 553 20.68 6.76 21.31
N THR A 554 20.46 5.55 20.76
CA THR A 554 19.56 4.53 21.34
C THR A 554 20.23 3.63 22.40
N GLU A 555 21.54 3.74 22.58
CA GLU A 555 22.32 2.94 23.54
C GLU A 555 21.79 3.13 24.97
N ALA A 556 21.56 4.38 25.39
CA ALA A 556 21.01 4.68 26.71
C ALA A 556 19.60 4.10 26.91
N LEU A 557 18.76 4.08 25.88
CA LEU A 557 17.41 3.51 25.97
C LEU A 557 17.46 1.98 26.16
N HIS A 558 18.41 1.29 25.54
CA HIS A 558 18.58 -0.16 25.70
C HIS A 558 19.09 -0.51 27.10
N HIS A 559 20.20 0.10 27.52
CA HIS A 559 20.78 -0.20 28.83
C HIS A 559 19.81 0.11 29.96
N GLN A 560 19.27 1.33 30.00
CA GLN A 560 18.38 1.74 31.08
C GLN A 560 17.03 1.03 31.01
N GLY A 561 16.49 0.79 29.81
CA GLY A 561 15.26 0.02 29.63
C GLY A 561 15.40 -1.42 30.13
N PHE A 562 16.49 -2.09 29.78
CA PHE A 562 16.79 -3.44 30.24
C PHE A 562 16.94 -3.51 31.77
N ASP A 563 17.74 -2.61 32.35
CA ASP A 563 18.00 -2.59 33.79
C ASP A 563 16.71 -2.27 34.58
N LEU A 564 15.82 -1.44 34.02
CA LEU A 564 14.50 -1.17 34.59
C LEU A 564 13.59 -2.39 34.55
N HIS A 565 13.61 -3.22 33.51
CA HIS A 565 12.82 -4.46 33.46
C HIS A 565 13.21 -5.42 34.59
N GLU A 566 14.51 -5.62 34.83
CA GLU A 566 14.98 -6.48 35.93
C GLU A 566 14.47 -5.98 37.29
N LYS A 567 14.49 -4.66 37.46
CA LYS A 567 14.05 -4.03 38.69
C LYS A 567 12.53 -4.11 38.87
N LEU A 568 11.76 -3.76 37.84
CA LEU A 568 10.30 -3.81 37.86
C LEU A 568 9.79 -5.23 38.07
N ALA A 569 10.51 -6.23 37.57
CA ALA A 569 10.13 -7.62 37.78
C ALA A 569 10.11 -8.01 39.25
N LYS A 570 11.10 -7.55 40.01
CA LYS A 570 11.16 -7.75 41.47
C LYS A 570 10.09 -6.93 42.19
N GLU A 571 9.88 -5.67 41.77
CA GLU A 571 8.95 -4.75 42.45
C GLU A 571 7.47 -5.07 42.21
N LEU A 572 7.12 -5.62 41.04
CA LEU A 572 5.72 -5.86 40.62
C LEU A 572 5.34 -7.34 40.54
N ASP A 573 6.22 -8.24 40.95
CA ASP A 573 6.07 -9.70 40.80
C ASP A 573 5.75 -10.07 39.34
N ILE A 574 6.60 -9.64 38.40
CA ILE A 574 6.52 -10.05 36.99
C ILE A 574 7.28 -11.35 36.85
N ARG A 575 6.55 -12.46 36.79
CA ARG A 575 7.12 -13.81 36.87
C ARG A 575 7.73 -14.26 35.57
N SER A 576 7.31 -13.68 34.43
CA SER A 576 7.88 -13.98 33.13
C SER A 576 9.28 -13.43 32.89
N TYR A 577 9.75 -12.47 33.71
CA TYR A 577 11.10 -11.94 33.55
C TYR A 577 12.15 -13.01 33.84
N ARG A 578 13.04 -13.24 32.87
CA ARG A 578 14.22 -14.10 33.04
C ARG A 578 15.34 -13.68 32.10
N ARG A 579 16.58 -13.76 32.57
CA ARG A 579 17.76 -13.73 31.70
C ARG A 579 17.88 -15.05 30.96
N LEU A 580 18.29 -14.99 29.70
CA LEU A 580 18.47 -16.18 28.86
C LEU A 580 19.57 -15.92 27.82
N PRO A 581 20.20 -16.97 27.28
CA PRO A 581 21.12 -16.82 26.16
C PRO A 581 20.37 -16.68 24.83
N THR A 582 20.99 -15.98 23.89
CA THR A 582 20.53 -15.88 22.50
C THR A 582 21.47 -16.67 21.59
N LEU A 583 20.91 -17.46 20.69
CA LEU A 583 21.65 -18.20 19.67
C LEU A 583 21.35 -17.65 18.27
N SER A 584 22.38 -17.64 17.43
CA SER A 584 22.23 -17.52 15.99
C SER A 584 22.02 -18.92 15.39
N VAL A 585 21.04 -19.07 14.52
CA VAL A 585 20.70 -20.36 13.87
C VAL A 585 21.16 -20.35 12.42
N GLY A 586 22.08 -21.27 12.10
CA GLY A 586 22.67 -21.47 10.79
C GLY A 586 23.74 -22.56 10.80
N GLY A 587 24.07 -23.11 9.62
CA GLY A 587 25.17 -24.07 9.47
C GLY A 587 24.91 -25.47 10.04
N LYS A 588 25.99 -26.20 10.34
CA LYS A 588 25.93 -27.61 10.78
C LYS A 588 25.57 -27.74 12.26
N LEU A 589 24.83 -28.80 12.59
CA LEU A 589 24.44 -29.14 13.96
C LEU A 589 25.68 -29.28 14.87
N ARG A 590 25.69 -28.50 15.95
CA ARG A 590 26.75 -28.50 16.96
C ARG A 590 26.33 -29.30 18.19
N ARG A 591 27.17 -30.25 18.59
CA ARG A 591 26.86 -31.18 19.70
C ARG A 591 26.72 -30.46 21.03
N ASP A 592 27.59 -29.50 21.31
CA ASP A 592 27.57 -28.70 22.54
C ASP A 592 26.31 -27.87 22.72
N VAL A 593 25.75 -27.35 21.61
CA VAL A 593 24.50 -26.59 21.64
C VAL A 593 23.29 -27.53 21.79
N LYS A 594 23.28 -28.67 21.08
CA LYS A 594 22.24 -29.68 21.20
C LYS A 594 22.15 -30.28 22.61
N ASP A 595 23.29 -30.54 23.24
CA ASP A 595 23.32 -31.07 24.61
C ASP A 595 22.76 -30.07 25.62
N ARG A 596 22.91 -28.75 25.37
CA ARG A 596 22.40 -27.68 26.24
C ARG A 596 20.95 -27.28 25.93
N PHE A 597 20.53 -27.38 24.68
CA PHE A 597 19.17 -27.03 24.21
C PHE A 597 18.64 -28.16 23.32
N PRO A 598 18.15 -29.28 23.92
CA PRO A 598 17.75 -30.47 23.18
C PRO A 598 16.60 -30.25 22.19
N TRP A 599 15.81 -29.19 22.39
CA TRP A 599 14.73 -28.82 21.49
C TRP A 599 15.21 -28.12 20.20
N VAL A 600 16.49 -27.75 20.10
CA VAL A 600 17.11 -27.25 18.86
C VAL A 600 17.83 -28.41 18.17
N ASP A 601 17.05 -29.34 17.60
CA ASP A 601 17.52 -30.67 17.20
C ASP A 601 17.72 -30.89 15.69
N ARG A 602 17.18 -29.98 14.86
CA ARG A 602 17.26 -30.08 13.38
C ARG A 602 18.11 -28.99 12.73
N ALA A 603 18.51 -27.95 13.45
CA ALA A 603 19.33 -26.85 12.92
C ALA A 603 20.64 -26.66 13.68
N GLY A 604 21.70 -26.24 12.97
CA GLY A 604 22.90 -25.72 13.59
C GLY A 604 22.64 -24.40 14.30
N ALA A 605 23.25 -24.22 15.46
CA ALA A 605 23.14 -22.98 16.23
C ALA A 605 24.44 -22.70 16.97
N GLU A 606 24.70 -21.43 17.25
CA GLU A 606 25.88 -20.95 17.97
C GLU A 606 25.53 -19.79 18.91
N MET A 607 26.34 -19.59 19.95
CA MET A 607 26.12 -18.52 20.92
C MET A 607 26.28 -17.15 20.26
N MET A 608 25.22 -16.35 20.33
CA MET A 608 25.19 -14.99 19.81
C MET A 608 25.36 -13.96 20.92
N ASP A 609 24.62 -14.10 22.02
CA ASP A 609 24.65 -13.15 23.14
C ASP A 609 24.23 -13.82 24.46
N GLN A 610 24.73 -13.31 25.58
CA GLN A 610 24.39 -13.75 26.93
C GLN A 610 23.84 -12.61 27.82
N GLU A 611 23.85 -11.36 27.34
CA GLU A 611 23.28 -10.20 28.01
C GLU A 611 21.85 -9.89 27.51
N THR A 612 21.05 -10.95 27.36
CA THR A 612 19.66 -10.85 26.92
C THR A 612 18.72 -11.41 27.97
N ALA A 613 17.46 -11.01 27.86
CA ALA A 613 16.39 -11.41 28.75
C ALA A 613 15.08 -11.51 27.99
N GLN A 614 14.06 -11.98 28.67
CA GLN A 614 12.73 -12.11 28.14
C GLN A 614 11.69 -11.81 29.20
N VAL A 615 10.54 -11.31 28.75
CA VAL A 615 9.31 -11.13 29.51
C VAL A 615 8.11 -11.60 28.68
N ASN A 616 6.97 -11.80 29.31
CA ASN A 616 5.66 -11.82 28.64
C ASN A 616 5.15 -10.36 28.58
N PRO A 617 5.04 -9.76 27.38
CA PRO A 617 4.64 -8.36 27.25
C PRO A 617 3.27 -8.01 27.86
N ALA A 618 2.31 -8.93 27.78
CA ALA A 618 0.99 -8.74 28.36
C ALA A 618 1.07 -8.66 29.89
N GLU A 619 1.85 -9.54 30.53
CA GLU A 619 2.04 -9.51 31.99
C GLU A 619 2.69 -8.19 32.45
N VAL A 620 3.77 -7.76 31.78
CA VAL A 620 4.45 -6.50 32.12
C VAL A 620 3.48 -5.33 32.01
N THR A 621 2.73 -5.25 30.91
CA THR A 621 1.81 -4.14 30.65
C THR A 621 0.66 -4.10 31.67
N SER A 622 0.07 -5.26 31.98
CA SER A 622 -1.00 -5.38 32.97
C SER A 622 -0.51 -5.04 34.38
N LYS A 623 0.65 -5.56 34.81
CA LYS A 623 1.23 -5.27 36.13
C LYS A 623 1.57 -3.80 36.32
N LEU A 624 2.04 -3.13 35.27
CA LEU A 624 2.27 -1.68 35.29
C LEU A 624 0.95 -0.90 35.41
N MET A 625 -0.10 -1.33 34.69
CA MET A 625 -1.43 -0.72 34.80
C MET A 625 -2.01 -0.91 36.20
N ASP A 626 -1.99 -2.13 36.74
CA ASP A 626 -2.49 -2.45 38.08
C ASP A 626 -1.79 -1.62 39.15
N ALA A 627 -0.46 -1.49 39.05
CA ALA A 627 0.32 -0.64 39.93
C ALA A 627 -0.07 0.84 39.80
N ALA A 628 -0.30 1.34 38.59
CA ALA A 628 -0.73 2.72 38.38
C ALA A 628 -2.13 2.98 38.97
N LEU A 629 -3.07 2.05 38.78
CA LEU A 629 -4.43 2.13 39.34
C LEU A 629 -4.42 2.06 40.86
N ALA A 630 -3.60 1.17 41.44
CA ALA A 630 -3.41 1.08 42.90
C ALA A 630 -2.82 2.37 43.50
N LEU A 631 -2.05 3.12 42.70
CA LEU A 631 -1.55 4.44 43.06
C LEU A 631 -2.54 5.57 42.72
N GLY A 632 -3.77 5.27 42.28
CA GLY A 632 -4.83 6.26 42.09
C GLY A 632 -4.91 6.89 40.69
N ALA A 633 -4.23 6.31 39.69
CA ALA A 633 -4.56 6.58 38.29
C ALA A 633 -5.98 6.10 37.96
N LYS A 634 -6.58 6.66 36.90
CA LYS A 634 -7.89 6.23 36.40
C LYS A 634 -7.75 5.67 34.98
N LEU A 635 -8.56 4.67 34.67
CA LEU A 635 -8.70 4.14 33.32
C LEU A 635 -10.11 4.45 32.80
N ARG A 636 -10.20 5.00 31.59
CA ARG A 636 -11.44 5.16 30.83
C ARG A 636 -11.32 4.37 29.54
N LEU A 637 -12.24 3.44 29.33
CA LEU A 637 -12.40 2.83 28.02
C LEU A 637 -13.17 3.80 27.12
N GLY A 638 -12.68 4.04 25.91
CA GLY A 638 -13.31 4.94 24.96
C GLY A 638 -12.41 5.33 23.79
N LYS A 639 -13.02 5.69 22.67
CA LYS A 639 -12.30 6.09 21.47
C LYS A 639 -12.00 7.58 21.52
N VAL A 640 -10.73 7.95 21.40
CA VAL A 640 -10.34 9.33 21.16
C VAL A 640 -10.64 9.72 19.71
N GLU A 641 -11.34 10.83 19.52
CA GLU A 641 -11.82 11.29 18.20
C GLU A 641 -11.29 12.67 17.80
N GLY A 642 -10.69 13.40 18.74
CA GLY A 642 -10.16 14.74 18.49
C GLY A 642 -9.65 15.41 19.75
N VAL A 643 -9.15 16.64 19.60
CA VAL A 643 -8.75 17.50 20.70
C VAL A 643 -9.43 18.86 20.59
N LYS A 644 -9.68 19.50 21.74
CA LYS A 644 -10.06 20.91 21.84
C LYS A 644 -8.84 21.72 22.25
N LYS A 645 -8.67 22.87 21.61
CA LYS A 645 -7.51 23.75 21.78
C LYS A 645 -7.98 25.18 21.93
N GLU A 646 -7.33 25.90 22.83
CA GLU A 646 -7.43 27.35 22.99
C GLU A 646 -6.02 27.92 22.85
N GLU A 647 -5.83 28.86 21.92
CA GLU A 647 -4.52 29.39 21.55
C GLU A 647 -3.50 28.28 21.26
N ASP A 648 -2.42 28.18 22.04
CA ASP A 648 -1.37 27.15 21.88
C ASP A 648 -1.51 25.99 22.89
N GLN A 649 -2.65 25.85 23.57
CA GLN A 649 -2.86 24.85 24.62
C GLN A 649 -4.04 23.94 24.31
N VAL A 650 -3.83 22.63 24.45
CA VAL A 650 -4.93 21.65 24.41
C VAL A 650 -5.66 21.70 25.75
N THR A 651 -6.96 21.97 25.72
CA THR A 651 -7.81 22.11 26.92
C THR A 651 -8.64 20.88 27.20
N ALA A 652 -8.94 20.07 26.18
CA ALA A 652 -9.65 18.80 26.33
C ALA A 652 -9.36 17.82 25.19
N VAL A 653 -9.65 16.55 25.44
CA VAL A 653 -9.67 15.46 24.45
C VAL A 653 -11.10 15.00 24.26
N LEU A 654 -11.54 14.76 23.02
CA LEU A 654 -12.85 14.19 22.72
C LEU A 654 -12.79 12.68 22.81
N VAL A 655 -13.49 12.09 23.78
CA VAL A 655 -13.59 10.64 24.00
C VAL A 655 -15.04 10.23 23.85
N ASP A 656 -15.36 9.47 22.79
CA ASP A 656 -16.73 9.08 22.42
C ASP A 656 -17.70 10.29 22.37
N GLY A 657 -17.24 11.38 21.74
CA GLY A 657 -17.96 12.65 21.66
C GLY A 657 -17.96 13.51 22.94
N GLU A 658 -17.53 13.00 24.09
CA GLU A 658 -17.48 13.75 25.35
C GLU A 658 -16.13 14.47 25.51
N ALA A 659 -16.16 15.73 25.96
CA ALA A 659 -14.94 16.48 26.23
C ALA A 659 -14.36 16.13 27.61
N VAL A 660 -13.17 15.54 27.61
CA VAL A 660 -12.39 15.22 28.81
C VAL A 660 -11.30 16.28 28.98
N HIS A 661 -11.46 17.14 29.98
CA HIS A 661 -10.54 18.25 30.23
C HIS A 661 -9.17 17.78 30.74
N CYS A 662 -8.11 18.39 30.21
CA CYS A 662 -6.73 18.06 30.60
C CYS A 662 -5.82 19.30 30.62
N LYS A 663 -4.86 19.32 31.55
CA LYS A 663 -3.82 20.36 31.62
C LYS A 663 -2.56 19.99 30.83
N LYS A 664 -2.29 18.70 30.67
CA LYS A 664 -1.20 18.13 29.87
C LYS A 664 -1.74 16.92 29.14
N LEU A 665 -1.32 16.72 27.90
CA LEU A 665 -1.71 15.59 27.07
C LEU A 665 -0.47 14.79 26.68
N ILE A 666 -0.44 13.50 27.03
CA ILE A 666 0.60 12.57 26.57
C ILE A 666 -0.04 11.66 25.53
N PHE A 667 0.52 11.65 24.31
CA PHE A 667 0.05 10.83 23.22
C PHE A 667 0.95 9.61 23.04
N ALA A 668 0.44 8.43 23.39
CA ALA A 668 1.17 7.17 23.43
C ALA A 668 0.40 6.03 22.74
N MET A 669 -0.19 6.28 21.57
CA MET A 669 -1.11 5.38 20.88
C MET A 669 -0.41 4.44 19.87
N GLY A 670 0.89 4.15 20.08
CA GLY A 670 1.67 3.30 19.17
C GLY A 670 1.55 3.79 17.71
N PRO A 671 1.17 2.94 16.74
CA PRO A 671 1.03 3.34 15.34
C PRO A 671 -0.10 4.34 15.11
N TRP A 672 -1.17 4.30 15.92
CA TRP A 672 -2.30 5.23 15.80
C TRP A 672 -1.98 6.66 16.27
N SER A 673 -0.75 6.90 16.74
CA SER A 673 -0.27 8.24 17.04
C SER A 673 -0.33 9.20 15.82
N VAL A 674 -0.35 8.66 14.59
CA VAL A 674 -0.53 9.42 13.34
C VAL A 674 -1.86 10.19 13.28
N LEU A 675 -2.88 9.76 14.02
CA LEU A 675 -4.17 10.45 14.11
C LEU A 675 -4.02 11.86 14.69
N LEU A 676 -2.99 12.11 15.50
CA LEU A 676 -2.77 13.42 16.09
C LEU A 676 -2.54 14.48 15.02
N GLU A 677 -1.90 14.15 13.88
CA GLU A 677 -1.72 15.12 12.79
C GLU A 677 -3.06 15.62 12.23
N GLN A 678 -4.10 14.77 12.25
CA GLN A 678 -5.43 15.14 11.77
C GLN A 678 -6.14 16.06 12.76
N TRP A 679 -5.88 15.90 14.06
CA TRP A 679 -6.49 16.70 15.11
C TRP A 679 -5.69 17.97 15.44
N MET A 680 -4.38 17.96 15.17
CA MET A 680 -3.41 19.02 15.44
C MET A 680 -2.39 19.10 14.29
N PRO A 681 -2.69 19.86 13.23
CA PRO A 681 -1.81 19.98 12.06
C PRO A 681 -0.40 20.53 12.36
N GLU A 682 -0.23 21.21 13.50
CA GLU A 682 1.04 21.75 13.99
C GLU A 682 1.99 20.68 14.55
N VAL A 683 1.46 19.51 14.90
CA VAL A 683 2.25 18.38 15.37
C VAL A 683 2.51 17.44 14.19
N LYS A 684 3.78 17.07 13.99
CA LYS A 684 4.19 16.06 13.01
C LYS A 684 4.55 14.76 13.70
N VAL A 685 3.98 13.68 13.19
CA VAL A 685 4.14 12.29 13.62
C VAL A 685 4.38 11.42 12.38
N PRO A 686 5.41 11.70 11.56
CA PRO A 686 5.67 10.94 10.34
C PRO A 686 6.08 9.52 10.73
N MET A 687 5.31 8.53 10.27
CA MET A 687 5.50 7.15 10.70
C MET A 687 4.70 6.17 9.85
N GLU A 688 5.37 5.09 9.44
CA GLU A 688 4.71 3.95 8.83
C GLU A 688 4.36 2.89 9.88
N GLY A 689 3.34 2.09 9.58
CA GLY A 689 2.94 0.95 10.37
C GLY A 689 3.39 -0.34 9.70
N VAL A 690 4.19 -1.18 10.37
CA VAL A 690 4.58 -2.48 9.81
C VAL A 690 3.72 -3.58 10.42
N LEU A 691 2.70 -4.04 9.69
CA LEU A 691 1.85 -5.16 10.07
C LEU A 691 2.68 -6.45 10.05
N SER A 692 2.80 -7.04 11.22
CA SER A 692 3.64 -8.18 11.51
C SER A 692 2.78 -9.31 12.06
N SER A 693 2.87 -10.49 11.45
CA SER A 693 2.26 -11.71 11.97
C SER A 693 3.22 -12.42 12.92
N SER A 694 2.68 -13.15 13.89
CA SER A 694 3.42 -13.99 14.83
C SER A 694 2.65 -15.27 15.11
N LEU A 695 3.35 -16.27 15.66
CA LEU A 695 2.78 -17.56 16.07
C LEU A 695 3.01 -17.78 17.55
N LEU A 696 2.05 -18.42 18.19
CA LEU A 696 2.18 -18.94 19.54
C LEU A 696 1.91 -20.44 19.53
N PHE A 697 2.88 -21.24 19.96
CA PHE A 697 2.71 -22.68 20.15
C PHE A 697 2.62 -22.99 21.63
N GLN A 698 1.62 -23.78 22.04
CA GLN A 698 1.56 -24.30 23.41
C GLN A 698 2.32 -25.64 23.46
N VAL A 699 3.46 -25.68 24.15
CA VAL A 699 4.23 -26.92 24.31
C VAL A 699 3.79 -27.67 25.58
N PRO A 700 3.82 -29.02 25.56
CA PRO A 700 3.28 -29.84 26.66
C PRO A 700 4.17 -29.86 27.91
N ARG A 701 5.41 -29.36 27.80
CA ARG A 701 6.39 -29.33 28.90
C ARG A 701 7.26 -28.08 28.80
N PRO A 702 7.75 -27.57 29.95
CA PRO A 702 8.79 -26.53 29.94
C PRO A 702 10.01 -26.99 29.13
N ILE A 703 10.61 -26.05 28.41
CA ILE A 703 11.85 -26.27 27.65
C ILE A 703 12.93 -25.30 28.12
N GLU A 704 14.19 -25.63 27.83
CA GLU A 704 15.35 -24.83 28.22
C GLU A 704 15.24 -23.42 27.62
N PRO A 705 15.37 -22.36 28.43
CA PRO A 705 15.16 -20.99 27.97
C PRO A 705 16.31 -20.57 27.06
N CYS A 706 15.97 -20.22 25.82
CA CYS A 706 16.90 -19.65 24.86
C CYS A 706 16.14 -18.96 23.72
N ALA A 707 16.60 -17.78 23.31
CA ALA A 707 16.08 -17.08 22.14
C ALA A 707 16.86 -17.49 20.90
N LEU A 708 16.19 -17.72 19.78
CA LEU A 708 16.82 -18.05 18.50
C LEU A 708 16.62 -16.92 17.51
N PHE A 709 17.68 -16.54 16.80
CA PHE A 709 17.64 -15.66 15.64
C PHE A 709 18.10 -16.44 14.42
N CYS A 710 17.20 -16.63 13.47
CA CYS A 710 17.48 -17.39 12.25
C CYS A 710 17.80 -16.45 11.10
N ALA A 711 18.80 -16.80 10.31
CA ALA A 711 18.96 -16.22 8.98
C ALA A 711 17.72 -16.51 8.12
N GLU A 712 17.51 -15.70 7.08
CA GLU A 712 16.45 -15.94 6.11
C GLU A 712 16.63 -17.31 5.44
N ASP A 713 15.55 -18.09 5.39
CA ASP A 713 15.53 -19.42 4.78
C ASP A 713 14.70 -19.48 3.49
N ASP A 714 14.60 -20.68 2.90
CA ASP A 714 13.87 -20.92 1.65
C ASP A 714 12.35 -20.67 1.75
N PHE A 715 11.81 -20.48 2.96
CA PHE A 715 10.42 -20.04 3.18
C PHE A 715 10.31 -18.51 3.24
N HIS A 716 11.41 -17.80 2.99
CA HIS A 716 11.59 -16.36 3.16
C HIS A 716 11.27 -15.90 4.60
N CYS A 717 11.58 -16.75 5.59
CA CYS A 717 11.40 -16.47 7.00
C CYS A 717 12.77 -16.25 7.66
N HIS A 718 12.91 -15.18 8.46
CA HIS A 718 14.05 -14.92 9.32
C HIS A 718 13.60 -15.07 10.78
N LEU A 719 13.22 -16.30 11.16
CA LEU A 719 12.47 -16.54 12.39
C LEU A 719 13.23 -16.08 13.65
N GLU A 720 12.48 -15.42 14.53
CA GLU A 720 12.87 -15.18 15.90
C GLU A 720 12.01 -16.05 16.82
N VAL A 721 12.63 -16.96 17.57
CA VAL A 721 11.92 -17.94 18.41
C VAL A 721 12.20 -17.63 19.87
N ASN A 722 11.13 -17.47 20.64
CA ASN A 722 11.14 -17.01 22.02
C ASN A 722 10.26 -17.93 22.88
N PRO A 723 10.80 -19.05 23.39
CA PRO A 723 10.13 -19.87 24.40
C PRO A 723 9.86 -19.05 25.65
N ARG A 724 8.68 -19.14 26.25
CA ARG A 724 8.27 -18.44 27.49
C ARG A 724 8.20 -19.42 28.66
N ASN A 725 8.05 -18.91 29.88
CA ASN A 725 8.02 -19.74 31.09
C ASN A 725 6.64 -20.34 31.41
N ASP A 726 5.59 -19.88 30.73
CA ASP A 726 4.21 -20.41 30.77
C ASP A 726 3.99 -21.61 29.84
N GLY A 727 5.07 -22.11 29.20
CA GLY A 727 5.00 -23.22 28.26
C GLY A 727 4.54 -22.81 26.86
N THR A 728 4.46 -21.51 26.55
CA THR A 728 4.24 -21.05 25.18
C THR A 728 5.57 -20.78 24.46
N VAL A 729 5.61 -20.98 23.14
CA VAL A 729 6.73 -20.60 22.28
C VAL A 729 6.24 -19.56 21.29
N TYR A 730 6.75 -18.34 21.45
CA TYR A 730 6.42 -17.22 20.56
C TYR A 730 7.38 -17.20 19.37
N VAL A 731 6.85 -16.93 18.18
CA VAL A 731 7.62 -16.88 16.94
C VAL A 731 7.28 -15.62 16.16
N CYS A 732 8.28 -14.81 15.83
CA CYS A 732 8.18 -13.71 14.86
C CYS A 732 9.24 -13.84 13.77
N GLY A 733 9.48 -12.78 12.99
CA GLY A 733 10.39 -12.86 11.84
C GLY A 733 9.81 -13.67 10.67
N LEU A 734 8.48 -13.67 10.55
CA LEU A 734 7.76 -14.48 9.56
C LEU A 734 8.03 -14.06 8.10
N GLY A 735 8.72 -12.94 7.84
CA GLY A 735 8.89 -12.38 6.50
C GLY A 735 7.59 -11.85 5.88
N GLY A 736 7.68 -11.12 4.77
CA GLY A 736 6.51 -10.60 4.04
C GLY A 736 5.63 -9.65 4.86
N SER A 737 6.25 -8.78 5.67
CA SER A 737 5.53 -7.77 6.46
C SER A 737 4.81 -6.78 5.53
N THR A 738 3.62 -6.32 5.91
CA THR A 738 2.87 -5.30 5.15
C THR A 738 3.11 -3.92 5.73
N TYR A 739 3.56 -2.98 4.92
CA TYR A 739 3.74 -1.58 5.30
C TYR A 739 2.42 -0.83 5.10
N LEU A 740 2.01 -0.07 6.12
CA LEU A 740 0.78 0.70 6.18
C LEU A 740 1.14 2.19 6.27
N LYS A 741 0.58 3.00 5.37
CA LYS A 741 0.73 4.46 5.40
C LYS A 741 -0.17 5.06 6.49
N GLU A 742 0.04 6.34 6.84
CA GLU A 742 -0.67 7.01 7.94
C GLU A 742 -2.21 6.92 7.79
N LEU A 743 -2.71 7.10 6.56
CA LEU A 743 -4.14 7.00 6.26
C LEU A 743 -4.71 5.59 6.42
N ASP A 744 -3.90 4.55 6.19
CA ASP A 744 -4.33 3.16 6.34
C ASP A 744 -4.32 2.76 7.81
N ILE A 745 -3.32 3.19 8.56
CA ILE A 745 -3.27 3.02 10.03
C ILE A 745 -4.48 3.71 10.68
N ALA A 746 -4.80 4.93 10.26
CA ALA A 746 -5.94 5.69 10.78
C ALA A 746 -7.29 4.99 10.56
N LYS A 747 -7.43 4.25 9.46
CA LYS A 747 -8.65 3.52 9.09
C LYS A 747 -8.72 2.11 9.68
N LEU A 748 -7.59 1.53 10.05
CA LEU A 748 -7.50 0.16 10.56
C LEU A 748 -7.50 0.16 12.10
N PRO A 749 -8.62 -0.17 12.75
CA PRO A 749 -8.67 -0.19 14.20
C PRO A 749 -7.93 -1.41 14.78
N PRO A 750 -7.44 -1.36 16.03
CA PRO A 750 -6.66 -2.44 16.65
C PRO A 750 -7.32 -3.82 16.54
N GLU A 751 -8.63 -3.90 16.76
CA GLU A 751 -9.43 -5.12 16.73
C GLU A 751 -9.55 -5.78 15.34
N MET A 752 -9.22 -5.07 14.27
CA MET A 752 -9.25 -5.58 12.90
C MET A 752 -7.87 -6.00 12.37
N VAL A 753 -6.81 -5.85 13.16
CA VAL A 753 -5.47 -6.28 12.77
C VAL A 753 -5.41 -7.81 12.77
N LYS A 754 -5.16 -8.40 11.60
CA LYS A 754 -5.17 -9.86 11.41
C LYS A 754 -3.85 -10.39 10.85
N PRO A 755 -3.46 -11.63 11.22
CA PRO A 755 -2.29 -12.28 10.66
C PRO A 755 -2.49 -12.61 9.19
N ASN A 756 -1.38 -12.65 8.45
CA ASN A 756 -1.34 -13.11 7.07
C ASN A 756 -1.28 -14.66 7.05
N PRO A 757 -2.33 -15.36 6.58
CA PRO A 757 -2.39 -16.82 6.63
C PRO A 757 -1.28 -17.52 5.83
N ALA A 758 -0.81 -16.91 4.74
CA ALA A 758 0.28 -17.44 3.94
C ALA A 758 1.61 -17.41 4.71
N ARG A 759 1.88 -16.30 5.42
CA ARG A 759 3.09 -16.19 6.27
C ARG A 759 3.01 -17.08 7.50
N VAL A 760 1.83 -17.25 8.09
CA VAL A 760 1.60 -18.23 9.17
C VAL A 760 1.96 -19.64 8.70
N THR A 761 1.50 -20.04 7.52
CA THR A 761 1.79 -21.35 6.94
C THR A 761 3.28 -21.52 6.64
N ALA A 762 3.91 -20.52 6.01
CA ALA A 762 5.33 -20.55 5.68
C ALA A 762 6.21 -20.68 6.93
N ALA A 763 5.92 -19.90 7.97
CA ALA A 763 6.69 -19.90 9.20
C ALA A 763 6.50 -21.16 10.04
N THR A 764 5.30 -21.75 10.01
CA THR A 764 5.06 -23.06 10.64
C THR A 764 5.94 -24.13 9.99
N LYS A 765 6.04 -24.14 8.65
CA LYS A 765 6.95 -25.04 7.92
C LYS A 765 8.41 -24.75 8.23
N SER A 766 8.81 -23.48 8.22
CA SER A 766 10.16 -23.03 8.57
C SER A 766 10.56 -23.47 9.98
N LEU A 767 9.69 -23.30 10.98
CA LEU A 767 9.99 -23.72 12.35
C LEU A 767 10.09 -25.24 12.48
N ARG A 768 9.16 -26.00 11.88
CA ARG A 768 9.20 -27.47 11.86
C ARG A 768 10.47 -27.99 11.19
N ALA A 769 11.03 -27.27 10.21
CA ALA A 769 12.32 -27.63 9.62
C ALA A 769 13.51 -27.43 10.59
N LYS A 770 13.38 -26.57 11.61
CA LYS A 770 14.45 -26.23 12.56
C LYS A 770 14.35 -26.97 13.90
N THR A 771 13.16 -27.44 14.27
CA THR A 771 12.93 -28.17 15.52
C THR A 771 11.77 -29.17 15.39
N SER A 772 11.91 -30.35 16.04
CA SER A 772 10.81 -31.31 16.20
C SER A 772 9.78 -30.92 17.26
N LEU A 773 10.07 -29.91 18.10
CA LEU A 773 9.24 -29.50 19.24
C LEU A 773 7.78 -29.20 18.88
N VAL A 774 7.53 -28.76 17.65
CA VAL A 774 6.23 -28.26 17.18
C VAL A 774 5.63 -29.10 16.04
N ASP A 775 6.14 -30.31 15.79
CA ASP A 775 5.68 -31.16 14.69
C ASP A 775 4.18 -31.46 14.77
N ASP A 776 3.73 -31.87 15.96
CA ASP A 776 2.35 -32.27 16.24
C ASP A 776 1.51 -31.15 16.87
N LEU A 777 2.04 -29.92 16.87
CA LEU A 777 1.40 -28.76 17.49
C LEU A 777 0.89 -27.79 16.44
N GLU A 778 -0.31 -27.26 16.68
CA GLU A 778 -0.90 -26.22 15.84
C GLU A 778 -0.68 -24.83 16.46
N PRO A 779 -0.24 -23.84 15.67
CA PRO A 779 -0.01 -22.49 16.18
C PRO A 779 -1.33 -21.73 16.36
N SER A 780 -1.37 -20.88 17.38
CA SER A 780 -2.31 -19.76 17.47
C SER A 780 -1.69 -18.53 16.79
N PRO A 781 -2.20 -18.08 15.63
CA PRO A 781 -1.63 -16.93 14.93
C PRO A 781 -2.11 -15.62 15.55
N ALA A 782 -1.23 -14.64 15.61
CA ALA A 782 -1.51 -13.27 16.08
C ALA A 782 -0.89 -12.24 15.13
N ALA A 783 -1.29 -10.97 15.26
CA ALA A 783 -0.68 -9.89 14.52
C ALA A 783 -0.69 -8.57 15.30
N CYS A 784 0.26 -7.72 14.97
CA CYS A 784 0.30 -6.34 15.46
C CYS A 784 0.93 -5.41 14.42
N ILE A 785 0.79 -4.10 14.62
CA ILE A 785 1.43 -3.09 13.80
C ILE A 785 2.58 -2.47 14.59
N ARG A 786 3.79 -2.52 14.04
CA ARG A 786 4.96 -1.82 14.60
C ARG A 786 4.98 -0.36 14.14
N PRO A 787 5.14 0.62 15.04
CA PRO A 787 5.27 2.03 14.68
C PRO A 787 6.72 2.34 14.24
N CYS A 788 6.93 2.66 12.96
CA CYS A 788 8.26 2.84 12.35
C CYS A 788 8.44 4.27 11.78
N PRO A 789 9.07 5.18 12.55
CA PRO A 789 9.42 6.52 12.05
C PRO A 789 10.48 6.46 10.94
N PRO A 790 10.57 7.47 10.06
CA PRO A 790 11.51 7.48 8.92
C PRO A 790 12.99 7.28 9.30
N ASP A 791 13.38 7.74 10.49
CA ASP A 791 14.75 7.61 11.01
C ASP A 791 14.94 6.44 11.97
N ALA A 792 13.94 5.56 12.09
CA ALA A 792 13.88 4.41 13.00
C ALA A 792 14.08 4.76 14.50
N ARG A 793 13.93 6.03 14.90
CA ARG A 793 14.07 6.48 16.29
C ARG A 793 12.71 6.88 16.87
N PRO A 794 12.45 6.63 18.16
CA PRO A 794 11.19 7.02 18.76
C PRO A 794 11.05 8.55 18.86
N MET A 795 9.82 9.02 18.90
CA MET A 795 9.45 10.40 19.22
C MET A 795 9.09 10.45 20.71
N ILE A 796 9.98 11.05 21.49
CA ILE A 796 9.92 11.12 22.96
C ILE A 796 10.17 12.56 23.37
N GLY A 797 9.12 13.25 23.82
CA GLY A 797 9.28 14.60 24.37
C GLY A 797 8.09 15.52 24.14
N LYS A 798 8.31 16.81 24.40
CA LYS A 798 7.32 17.86 24.16
C LYS A 798 7.19 18.11 22.66
N ALA A 799 5.96 18.08 22.13
CA ALA A 799 5.71 18.31 20.70
C ALA A 799 5.14 19.70 20.43
N TYR A 800 4.12 20.13 21.17
CA TYR A 800 3.46 21.42 20.98
C TYR A 800 2.78 21.86 22.27
N GLY A 801 2.89 23.12 22.70
CA GLY A 801 2.10 23.63 23.83
C GLY A 801 2.26 22.81 25.12
N ASN A 802 1.22 22.10 25.53
CA ASN A 802 1.17 21.14 26.64
C ASN A 802 1.04 19.66 26.20
N VAL A 803 1.33 19.38 24.92
CA VAL A 803 1.27 18.06 24.28
C VAL A 803 2.65 17.42 24.22
N PHE A 804 2.72 16.15 24.62
CA PHE A 804 3.92 15.31 24.64
C PHE A 804 3.68 14.06 23.80
N LEU A 805 4.71 13.58 23.09
CA LEU A 805 4.68 12.34 22.33
C LEU A 805 5.55 11.27 22.99
N ALA A 806 5.05 10.04 22.95
CA ALA A 806 5.78 8.82 23.29
C ALA A 806 5.35 7.71 22.32
N CYS A 807 5.92 7.70 21.11
CA CYS A 807 5.59 6.71 20.07
C CYS A 807 6.77 6.46 19.13
N GLY A 808 6.58 5.58 18.13
CA GLY A 808 7.63 5.29 17.15
C GLY A 808 8.73 4.33 17.64
N HIS A 809 8.43 3.49 18.63
CA HIS A 809 9.42 2.59 19.25
C HIS A 809 9.85 1.39 18.40
N ASN A 810 9.38 1.28 17.15
CA ASN A 810 9.74 0.21 16.22
C ASN A 810 9.54 -1.19 16.85
N CYS A 811 10.48 -2.13 16.67
CA CYS A 811 10.47 -3.45 17.29
C CYS A 811 10.89 -3.45 18.77
N TRP A 812 11.39 -2.34 19.30
CA TRP A 812 11.96 -2.24 20.65
C TRP A 812 10.99 -1.72 21.71
N GLY A 813 9.71 -1.56 21.38
CA GLY A 813 8.70 -0.94 22.25
C GLY A 813 8.59 -1.53 23.65
N ILE A 814 8.66 -2.87 23.79
CA ILE A 814 8.62 -3.50 25.12
C ILE A 814 9.87 -3.18 25.93
N LEU A 815 11.06 -3.21 25.31
CA LEU A 815 12.32 -2.89 25.96
C LEU A 815 12.38 -1.41 26.40
N TRP A 816 12.00 -0.49 25.51
CA TRP A 816 12.08 0.95 25.76
C TRP A 816 10.87 1.52 26.51
N GLY A 817 9.78 0.76 26.66
CA GLY A 817 8.54 1.20 27.30
C GLY A 817 8.74 1.75 28.72
N PRO A 818 9.37 1.00 29.64
CA PRO A 818 9.61 1.47 31.01
C PRO A 818 10.41 2.78 31.09
N ILE A 819 11.52 2.87 30.35
CA ILE A 819 12.36 4.09 30.36
C ILE A 819 11.62 5.26 29.70
N THR A 820 10.84 5.03 28.64
CA THR A 820 9.99 6.07 28.04
C THR A 820 8.95 6.57 29.03
N GLY A 821 8.30 5.67 29.78
CA GLY A 821 7.34 6.03 30.82
C GLY A 821 7.97 6.88 31.92
N GLN A 822 9.19 6.53 32.36
CA GLN A 822 9.94 7.33 33.32
C GLN A 822 10.27 8.73 32.76
N ILE A 823 10.75 8.83 31.53
CA ILE A 823 11.05 10.11 30.87
C ILE A 823 9.77 10.96 30.76
N MET A 824 8.64 10.38 30.36
CA MET A 824 7.37 11.11 30.27
C MET A 824 6.90 11.60 31.63
N ALA A 825 7.06 10.81 32.69
CA ALA A 825 6.76 11.24 34.05
C ALA A 825 7.63 12.43 34.46
N GLU A 826 8.94 12.37 34.19
CA GLU A 826 9.89 13.47 34.47
C GLU A 826 9.51 14.75 33.73
N LEU A 827 9.19 14.67 32.44
CA LEU A 827 8.75 15.85 31.67
C LEU A 827 7.38 16.37 32.13
N ALA A 828 6.45 15.48 32.48
CA ALA A 828 5.12 15.83 32.95
C ALA A 828 5.13 16.51 34.33
N THR A 829 6.14 16.29 35.18
CA THR A 829 6.32 17.03 36.44
C THR A 829 7.22 18.25 36.31
N GLY A 830 7.79 18.51 35.12
CA GLY A 830 8.72 19.62 34.89
C GLY A 830 10.17 19.32 35.29
N GLY A 831 10.49 18.06 35.59
CA GLY A 831 11.84 17.57 35.80
C GLY A 831 12.66 17.43 34.51
N SER A 832 13.95 17.14 34.68
CA SER A 832 14.86 16.83 33.58
C SER A 832 14.80 15.34 33.20
N PRO A 833 14.87 15.02 31.89
CA PRO A 833 14.79 13.64 31.44
C PRO A 833 16.07 12.86 31.79
N SER A 834 15.89 11.61 32.20
CA SER A 834 16.92 10.62 32.54
C SER A 834 17.80 10.19 31.34
N VAL A 835 17.33 10.43 30.12
CA VAL A 835 18.05 10.19 28.86
C VAL A 835 18.07 11.46 28.02
N PRO A 836 19.19 11.81 27.36
CA PRO A 836 19.24 12.94 26.43
C PRO A 836 18.23 12.79 25.28
N LEU A 837 17.32 13.75 25.13
CA LEU A 837 16.21 13.66 24.16
C LEU A 837 16.49 14.32 22.81
N ALA A 838 17.65 14.94 22.61
CA ALA A 838 17.92 15.69 21.38
C ALA A 838 17.73 14.87 20.09
N ALA A 839 18.06 13.58 20.12
CA ALA A 839 17.88 12.66 18.99
C ALA A 839 16.44 12.09 18.87
N PHE A 840 15.63 12.25 19.91
CA PHE A 840 14.27 11.72 20.05
C PHE A 840 13.21 12.82 20.05
N ASP A 841 13.62 14.08 19.95
CA ASP A 841 12.74 15.25 19.94
C ASP A 841 11.67 15.07 18.86
N PRO A 842 10.37 15.13 19.21
CA PRO A 842 9.28 15.09 18.24
C PRO A 842 9.39 16.13 17.13
N GLN A 843 9.95 17.31 17.43
CA GLN A 843 10.05 18.42 16.47
C GLN A 843 11.18 18.25 15.47
N ARG A 844 12.00 17.19 15.56
CA ARG A 844 13.14 16.98 14.65
C ARG A 844 12.73 16.82 13.17
N PHE A 845 11.47 16.47 12.91
CA PHE A 845 10.91 16.34 11.58
C PHE A 845 10.31 17.65 11.03
N LEU A 846 10.22 18.70 11.85
CA LEU A 846 9.80 20.01 11.36
C LEU A 846 10.96 20.69 10.61
N PRO A 847 10.70 21.43 9.52
CA PRO A 847 11.70 22.26 8.86
C PRO A 847 12.33 23.19 9.90
N ARG A 848 13.66 23.14 10.06
CA ARG A 848 14.36 24.09 10.94
C ARG A 848 14.07 25.49 10.42
N ALA A 849 13.40 26.31 11.24
CA ALA A 849 13.33 27.73 10.98
C ALA A 849 14.76 28.24 10.76
N VAL A 850 15.02 28.84 9.59
CA VAL A 850 16.27 29.55 9.34
C VAL A 850 16.38 30.57 10.47
N LYS A 851 17.31 30.36 11.39
CA LYS A 851 17.61 31.35 12.42
C LYS A 851 18.03 32.61 11.66
N ARG A 852 17.16 33.61 11.61
CA ARG A 852 17.56 34.98 11.26
C ARG A 852 18.70 35.31 12.22
N GLY A 853 19.93 35.33 11.70
CA GLY A 853 21.10 35.67 12.48
C GLY A 853 20.85 37.02 13.15
N ARG A 854 21.12 37.12 14.45
CA ARG A 854 21.25 38.43 15.08
C ARG A 854 22.41 39.13 14.37
N HIS A 855 22.13 40.26 13.73
CA HIS A 855 23.14 41.15 13.19
C HIS A 855 24.18 41.46 14.29
N MET A 856 25.41 41.03 14.08
CA MET A 856 26.57 41.57 14.78
C MET A 856 27.35 42.41 13.77
N ARG A 857 27.22 43.73 13.94
CA ARG A 857 28.12 44.81 13.52
C ARG A 857 28.99 44.57 12.26
N GLU A 858 28.63 45.33 11.23
CA GLU A 858 29.52 45.97 10.24
C GLU A 858 30.10 45.18 9.05
N GLN A 859 29.45 44.12 8.55
CA GLN A 859 29.63 43.75 7.12
C GLN A 859 28.33 43.26 6.45
N PRO A 860 27.99 43.76 5.24
CA PRO A 860 26.91 43.21 4.44
C PRO A 860 27.40 41.95 3.73
N VAL A 861 26.87 40.78 4.10
CA VAL A 861 26.91 39.59 3.24
C VAL A 861 25.54 39.49 2.58
N GLY A 862 25.56 39.70 1.26
CA GLY A 862 24.38 39.85 0.41
C GLY A 862 23.55 38.57 0.26
N GLU A 863 22.33 38.80 -0.19
CA GLU A 863 21.35 37.81 -0.59
C GLU A 863 21.90 36.87 -1.67
N GLN A 864 21.77 35.57 -1.47
CA GLN A 864 21.60 34.59 -2.53
C GLN A 864 21.08 33.26 -1.96
N TRP A 865 19.81 32.98 -2.29
CA TRP A 865 18.99 31.77 -2.12
C TRP A 865 18.42 31.48 -0.73
#